data_AF-A0A8D0KHS4-F1
#
_entry.id   AF-A0A8D0KHS4-F1
#
_cell.length_a   1.000
_cell.length_b   1.000
_cell.length_c   1.000
_cell.angle_alpha   90.00
_cell.angle_beta   90.00
_cell.angle_gamma   90.00
#
_symmetry.space_group_name_H-M   'P 1'
#
loop_
_entity.id
_entity.type
_entity.pdbx_description
1 polymer ?
#
loop_
_entity_poly.entity_id
_entity_poly.type
_entity_poly.pdbx_seq_one_letter_code
_entity_poly.pdbx_strand_id
1 'polypeptide(L)'
;MAPVLGFLLLLGLCGDTVSEGPLTSTDRSVGLKFEFPLVKYETEESYEAGPINILFQIVHVFLHLVQPNPFPEDILRKVIQKKFDLSKDYEKIIYYEIGIIICAVLGLLFIILMPLVGLIFCSCRCCNKCGGEMHQRQKKNGNFLRKYFAVSLLVICLLISIGIIYGFVANQHMRTHIGKTWKLSESNFKDLRTFLNTTPEQIDYIAEQYTTTKERVFSDLDKLKTLRESLVQANLNLMDTKQSLTQLGHNLSDVRRGLEQTLSDSTCHADPVQTTCNDIRSSLGLVNVSINPDQLPSLEEHINNLTAVLRTNLTALAHQGYNYLYTIPERVQNETVNIIADVKRALNSIGSNIETASQGFPIRDRLSYFSSYLKKAEDYIHRYLRVLEEYDLYRWLGCLVACCLLTLIATFYSLGLLCGTYGYDQSASPTGRGFISNTGGVFLMVGVGFSFFFCWLLMTLVVLSFVLGANMEKLVCEPYQSKKLFQVLDTPYLLKEDWKYYLSGMIFDNSDIQITFEQVYSDCKENKSIYATLKLEHAYNITDQVNITKYTGDIYSSFENMNISIKNVMKVDEEGRRNLRAFHSLELDKVDYAAIMAETAKPPTQVNLLTFADNLDAKASNLTPGNLKNSLRSHAETLRRIHDVQVVLLQRLLSAVYQCMQELQQKTTGLGVRMQNILFFVNDTQNFVTNLITAVVHEERRKYVTTILSYFEQYLQWVKHSVTEQIAACKPVATALDSVVNIFLCGYVIDPLNLFWFGIGKATVLLLPALIFAVKLAKYYRRMDSEDVYEDGKYGKW
;
A
#
# COMPACT_ATOMS: atom_id res chain seq x y z
N MET A 1 -37.50 -36.51 -1.64
CA MET A 1 -36.03 -36.42 -1.65
C MET A 1 -35.58 -35.33 -0.70
N ALA A 2 -35.69 -35.60 0.60
CA ALA A 2 -35.48 -34.66 1.69
C ALA A 2 -34.48 -35.15 2.77
N PRO A 3 -33.46 -35.98 2.45
CA PRO A 3 -32.31 -36.09 3.34
C PRO A 3 -30.96 -36.00 2.61
N VAL A 4 -30.81 -35.08 1.65
CA VAL A 4 -29.50 -34.80 1.00
C VAL A 4 -29.03 -33.35 1.21
N LEU A 5 -29.90 -32.45 1.71
CA LEU A 5 -29.54 -31.07 2.07
C LEU A 5 -28.95 -30.91 3.49
N GLY A 6 -29.00 -31.94 4.34
CA GLY A 6 -28.52 -31.87 5.72
C GLY A 6 -27.04 -32.24 5.91
N PHE A 7 -26.39 -32.83 4.90
CA PHE A 7 -25.01 -33.33 5.00
C PHE A 7 -23.96 -32.40 4.35
N LEU A 8 -24.41 -31.34 3.65
CA LEU A 8 -23.55 -30.31 3.05
C LEU A 8 -23.45 -29.02 3.90
N LEU A 9 -24.26 -28.91 4.96
CA LEU A 9 -24.26 -27.76 5.89
C LEU A 9 -23.36 -27.96 7.13
N LEU A 10 -22.63 -29.08 7.22
CA LEU A 10 -21.72 -29.39 8.35
C LEU A 10 -20.24 -29.53 7.95
N LEU A 11 -19.89 -29.25 6.68
CA LEU A 11 -18.50 -29.21 6.19
C LEU A 11 -18.00 -27.79 5.88
N GLY A 12 -18.78 -26.75 6.23
CA GLY A 12 -18.43 -25.34 6.05
C GLY A 12 -17.92 -24.63 7.31
N LEU A 13 -17.62 -25.35 8.39
CA LEU A 13 -17.17 -24.79 9.68
C LEU A 13 -16.00 -25.59 10.28
N CYS A 14 -14.90 -25.68 9.54
CA CYS A 14 -13.55 -25.93 10.08
C CYS A 14 -12.54 -25.75 8.95
N GLY A 15 -11.87 -24.60 8.91
CA GLY A 15 -10.90 -24.33 7.85
C GLY A 15 -10.14 -23.02 7.96
N ASP A 16 -10.01 -22.42 9.14
CA ASP A 16 -9.08 -21.31 9.35
C ASP A 16 -7.95 -21.76 10.28
N THR A 17 -6.91 -22.34 9.68
CA THR A 17 -5.56 -22.39 10.23
C THR A 17 -4.68 -21.57 9.30
N VAL A 18 -4.48 -20.31 9.67
CA VAL A 18 -3.52 -19.42 9.02
C VAL A 18 -2.12 -19.98 9.32
N SER A 19 -1.46 -20.46 8.27
CA SER A 19 -0.06 -20.85 8.30
C SER A 19 0.80 -19.58 8.38
N GLU A 20 1.47 -19.37 9.51
CA GLU A 20 2.66 -18.53 9.58
C GLU A 20 3.72 -19.11 8.64
N GLY A 21 4.08 -18.34 7.61
CA GLY A 21 5.22 -18.55 6.73
C GLY A 21 6.26 -17.43 6.93
N PRO A 22 7.53 -17.70 6.62
CA PRO A 22 8.65 -17.38 7.50
C PRO A 22 9.15 -15.94 7.43
N LEU A 23 9.71 -15.47 8.55
CA LEU A 23 10.55 -14.26 8.64
C LEU A 23 11.59 -14.25 7.51
N THR A 24 11.33 -13.46 6.48
CA THR A 24 12.34 -13.02 5.53
C THR A 24 13.02 -11.79 6.09
N SER A 25 14.30 -11.99 6.43
CA SER A 25 15.38 -11.01 6.53
C SER A 25 14.96 -9.55 6.73
N THR A 26 15.25 -9.03 7.92
CA THR A 26 15.35 -7.61 8.22
C THR A 26 16.45 -6.96 7.37
N ASP A 27 16.20 -6.78 6.08
CA ASP A 27 16.91 -5.77 5.33
C ASP A 27 16.27 -4.44 5.68
N ARG A 28 17.06 -3.59 6.34
CA ARG A 28 16.61 -2.31 6.86
C ARG A 28 16.54 -1.33 5.69
N SER A 29 15.64 -1.56 4.73
CA SER A 29 15.30 -0.57 3.73
C SER A 29 14.55 0.55 4.46
N VAL A 30 15.27 1.61 4.81
CA VAL A 30 14.69 2.90 5.22
C VAL A 30 14.08 3.52 3.96
N GLY A 31 13.01 2.91 3.44
CA GLY A 31 12.30 3.34 2.25
C GLY A 31 11.33 4.46 2.58
N LEU A 32 11.16 5.39 1.64
CA LEU A 32 10.12 6.42 1.72
C LEU A 32 8.74 5.73 1.69
N LYS A 33 7.89 6.02 2.69
CA LYS A 33 6.49 5.53 2.72
C LYS A 33 5.58 6.66 2.29
N PHE A 34 4.79 6.41 1.26
CA PHE A 34 3.77 7.33 0.75
C PHE A 34 2.42 6.61 0.82
N GLU A 35 1.41 7.25 1.42
CA GLU A 35 0.06 6.70 1.56
C GLU A 35 -0.96 7.73 1.09
N PHE A 36 -1.91 7.30 0.24
CA PHE A 36 -2.99 8.17 -0.19
C PHE A 36 -4.06 8.33 0.90
N PRO A 37 -4.68 9.52 1.02
CA PRO A 37 -5.90 9.67 1.79
C PRO A 37 -7.01 8.79 1.19
N LEU A 38 -7.71 8.05 2.05
CA LEU A 38 -8.82 7.19 1.65
C LEU A 38 -10.01 8.03 1.16
N VAL A 39 -10.42 7.82 -0.10
CA VAL A 39 -11.65 8.42 -0.64
C VAL A 39 -12.82 7.51 -0.29
N LYS A 40 -13.81 8.05 0.42
CA LYS A 40 -15.01 7.31 0.82
C LYS A 40 -16.18 7.70 -0.09
N TYR A 41 -16.76 6.71 -0.75
CA TYR A 41 -17.99 6.85 -1.53
C TYR A 41 -19.21 6.47 -0.68
N GLU A 42 -20.36 7.08 -0.95
CA GLU A 42 -21.59 6.91 -0.17
C GLU A 42 -22.51 5.81 -0.71
N THR A 43 -22.47 5.53 -2.01
CA THR A 43 -23.39 4.59 -2.65
C THR A 43 -22.98 3.13 -2.38
N GLU A 44 -23.92 2.35 -1.85
CA GLU A 44 -23.75 0.91 -1.65
C GLU A 44 -24.07 0.12 -2.94
N GLU A 45 -23.29 -0.93 -3.21
CA GLU A 45 -23.36 -1.67 -4.48
C GLU A 45 -24.47 -2.72 -4.57
N SER A 46 -25.09 -3.09 -3.45
CA SER A 46 -25.97 -4.26 -3.40
C SER A 46 -27.43 -3.89 -3.25
N TYR A 47 -28.23 -4.30 -4.24
CA TYR A 47 -29.67 -4.43 -4.09
C TYR A 47 -30.02 -5.85 -3.64
N GLU A 48 -30.58 -5.98 -2.44
CA GLU A 48 -31.22 -7.21 -2.00
C GLU A 48 -32.74 -7.06 -2.08
N ALA A 49 -33.37 -7.78 -3.01
CA ALA A 49 -34.83 -7.86 -3.08
C ALA A 49 -35.46 -8.53 -1.83
N GLY A 50 -34.67 -9.22 -1.02
CA GLY A 50 -35.17 -9.92 0.17
C GLY A 50 -36.09 -11.09 -0.18
N PRO A 51 -37.12 -11.40 0.63
CA PRO A 51 -37.97 -12.59 0.43
C PRO A 51 -38.77 -12.60 -0.87
N ILE A 52 -39.09 -11.42 -1.45
CA ILE A 52 -39.85 -11.31 -2.70
C ILE A 52 -39.05 -11.85 -3.90
N ASN A 53 -37.72 -11.95 -3.80
CA ASN A 53 -36.85 -12.46 -4.85
C ASN A 53 -37.28 -13.84 -5.34
N ILE A 54 -37.78 -14.71 -4.44
CA ILE A 54 -38.30 -16.04 -4.81
C ILE A 54 -39.43 -15.92 -5.84
N LEU A 55 -40.30 -14.91 -5.70
CA LEU A 55 -41.39 -14.66 -6.63
C LEU A 55 -40.86 -14.15 -7.97
N PHE A 56 -39.87 -13.27 -7.97
CA PHE A 56 -39.21 -12.81 -9.20
C PHE A 56 -38.57 -13.97 -9.95
N GLN A 57 -37.84 -14.85 -9.27
CA GLN A 57 -37.25 -16.06 -9.87
C GLN A 57 -38.29 -16.96 -10.55
N ILE A 58 -39.49 -17.13 -9.97
CA ILE A 58 -40.58 -17.88 -10.62
C ILE A 58 -40.98 -17.22 -11.94
N VAL A 59 -41.07 -15.89 -11.98
CA VAL A 59 -41.43 -15.16 -13.21
C VAL A 59 -40.30 -15.21 -14.23
N HIS A 60 -39.04 -15.08 -13.82
CA HIS A 60 -37.91 -15.26 -14.75
C HIS A 60 -37.92 -16.65 -15.37
N VAL A 61 -38.17 -17.72 -14.60
CA VAL A 61 -38.31 -19.09 -15.16
C VAL A 61 -39.41 -19.15 -16.21
N PHE A 62 -40.58 -18.54 -15.94
CA PHE A 62 -41.65 -18.46 -16.93
C PHE A 62 -41.22 -17.69 -18.19
N LEU A 63 -40.55 -16.54 -18.03
CA LEU A 63 -40.06 -15.75 -19.16
C LEU A 63 -38.99 -16.48 -19.99
N HIS A 64 -38.16 -17.33 -19.39
CA HIS A 64 -37.23 -18.20 -20.11
C HIS A 64 -37.94 -19.33 -20.87
N LEU A 65 -39.08 -19.80 -20.37
CA LEU A 65 -39.92 -20.76 -21.11
C LEU A 65 -40.61 -20.11 -22.30
N VAL A 66 -41.07 -18.85 -22.15
CA VAL A 66 -41.74 -18.10 -23.21
C VAL A 66 -40.75 -17.59 -24.26
N GLN A 67 -39.59 -17.10 -23.83
CA GLN A 67 -38.54 -16.58 -24.68
C GLN A 67 -37.20 -17.28 -24.37
N PRO A 68 -36.96 -18.46 -24.96
CA PRO A 68 -35.73 -19.23 -24.75
C PRO A 68 -34.58 -18.78 -25.67
N ASN A 69 -34.85 -17.93 -26.66
CA ASN A 69 -33.87 -17.55 -27.66
C ASN A 69 -32.79 -16.62 -27.06
N PRO A 70 -31.53 -16.74 -27.49
CA PRO A 70 -30.46 -15.86 -27.03
C PRO A 70 -30.65 -14.43 -27.55
N PHE A 71 -30.12 -13.46 -26.80
CA PHE A 71 -30.15 -12.04 -27.14
C PHE A 71 -29.76 -11.75 -28.61
N PRO A 72 -30.57 -10.98 -29.37
CA PRO A 72 -30.40 -10.83 -30.81
C PRO A 72 -29.45 -9.67 -31.15
N GLU A 73 -28.15 -9.89 -30.92
CA GLU A 73 -27.10 -8.87 -31.13
C GLU A 73 -27.12 -8.27 -32.53
N ASP A 74 -27.28 -9.09 -33.58
CA ASP A 74 -27.29 -8.64 -34.97
C ASP A 74 -28.42 -7.66 -35.29
N ILE A 75 -29.61 -7.88 -34.70
CA ILE A 75 -30.77 -7.01 -34.90
C ILE A 75 -30.48 -5.66 -34.26
N LEU A 76 -29.96 -5.66 -33.03
CA LEU A 76 -29.61 -4.43 -32.33
C LEU A 76 -28.51 -3.64 -33.08
N ARG A 77 -27.48 -4.32 -33.61
CA ARG A 77 -26.45 -3.70 -34.45
C ARG A 77 -27.06 -2.99 -35.66
N LYS A 78 -27.98 -3.65 -36.38
CA LYS A 78 -28.68 -3.05 -37.52
C LYS A 78 -29.53 -1.84 -37.15
N VAL A 79 -30.22 -1.89 -36.00
CA VAL A 79 -31.04 -0.78 -35.48
C VAL A 79 -30.15 0.43 -35.18
N ILE A 80 -29.02 0.24 -34.50
CA ILE A 80 -28.08 1.32 -34.16
C ILE A 80 -27.51 1.96 -35.43
N GLN A 81 -27.14 1.15 -36.44
CA GLN A 81 -26.65 1.65 -37.73
C GLN A 81 -27.75 2.27 -38.62
N LYS A 82 -29.01 2.29 -38.18
CA LYS A 82 -30.18 2.70 -38.99
C LYS A 82 -30.29 1.90 -40.30
N LYS A 83 -29.72 0.69 -40.36
CA LYS A 83 -29.77 -0.25 -41.48
C LYS A 83 -30.86 -1.32 -41.30
N PHE A 84 -31.62 -1.21 -40.21
CA PHE A 84 -32.75 -2.08 -39.93
C PHE A 84 -33.85 -1.86 -40.97
N ASP A 85 -34.20 -2.92 -41.70
CA ASP A 85 -35.27 -2.92 -42.68
C ASP A 85 -36.36 -3.88 -42.22
N LEU A 86 -37.50 -3.33 -41.77
CA LEU A 86 -38.63 -4.12 -41.27
C LEU A 86 -39.08 -5.15 -42.32
N SER A 87 -38.98 -4.85 -43.62
CA SER A 87 -39.42 -5.76 -44.67
C SER A 87 -38.54 -7.01 -44.82
N LYS A 88 -37.27 -6.93 -44.40
CA LYS A 88 -36.28 -8.01 -44.54
C LYS A 88 -35.96 -8.71 -43.22
N ASP A 89 -36.04 -7.99 -42.11
CA ASP A 89 -35.60 -8.47 -40.80
C ASP A 89 -36.77 -8.89 -39.87
N TYR A 90 -38.03 -8.71 -40.29
CA TYR A 90 -39.19 -9.09 -39.46
C TYR A 90 -39.21 -10.58 -39.11
N GLU A 91 -38.76 -11.47 -40.00
CA GLU A 91 -38.77 -12.92 -39.74
C GLU A 91 -37.89 -13.28 -38.54
N LYS A 92 -36.73 -12.63 -38.40
CA LYS A 92 -35.83 -12.83 -37.26
C LYS A 92 -36.42 -12.30 -35.96
N ILE A 93 -37.11 -11.16 -36.01
CA ILE A 93 -37.83 -10.61 -34.85
C ILE A 93 -38.98 -11.53 -34.45
N ILE A 94 -39.77 -12.01 -35.41
CA ILE A 94 -40.88 -12.94 -35.14
C ILE A 94 -40.34 -14.23 -34.53
N TYR A 95 -39.27 -14.80 -35.07
CA TYR A 95 -38.67 -16.03 -34.53
C TYR A 95 -38.15 -15.81 -33.11
N TYR A 96 -37.47 -14.69 -32.87
CA TYR A 96 -37.05 -14.31 -31.53
C TYR A 96 -38.28 -14.19 -30.63
N GLU A 97 -39.20 -13.27 -30.87
CA GLU A 97 -40.36 -12.98 -30.01
C GLU A 97 -41.51 -14.02 -30.08
N ILE A 98 -41.33 -15.19 -30.72
CA ILE A 98 -42.46 -16.05 -31.10
C ILE A 98 -43.34 -16.46 -29.92
N GLY A 99 -42.76 -16.78 -28.77
CA GLY A 99 -43.54 -17.13 -27.59
C GLY A 99 -44.27 -15.94 -26.99
N ILE A 100 -43.66 -14.75 -26.99
CA ILE A 100 -44.30 -13.50 -26.54
C ILE A 100 -45.47 -13.15 -27.46
N ILE A 101 -45.28 -13.29 -28.78
CA ILE A 101 -46.33 -13.08 -29.80
C ILE A 101 -47.47 -14.06 -29.59
N ILE A 102 -47.20 -15.36 -29.39
CA ILE A 102 -48.24 -16.37 -29.13
C ILE A 102 -49.04 -16.01 -27.87
N CYS A 103 -48.38 -15.66 -26.78
CA CYS A 103 -49.04 -15.24 -25.54
C CYS A 103 -49.89 -13.98 -25.74
N ALA A 104 -49.38 -12.98 -26.47
CA ALA A 104 -50.11 -11.76 -26.78
C ALA A 104 -51.35 -12.04 -27.65
N VAL A 105 -51.24 -12.88 -28.69
CA VAL A 105 -52.37 -13.29 -29.54
C VAL A 105 -53.43 -14.04 -28.73
N LEU A 106 -53.03 -14.97 -27.87
CA LEU A 106 -53.97 -15.66 -26.97
C LEU A 106 -54.68 -14.68 -26.02
N GLY A 107 -53.96 -13.67 -25.51
CA GLY A 107 -54.55 -12.60 -24.71
C GLY A 107 -55.53 -11.72 -25.51
N LEU A 108 -55.20 -11.37 -26.75
CA LEU A 108 -56.09 -10.61 -27.64
C LEU A 108 -57.35 -11.41 -28.00
N LEU A 109 -57.21 -12.71 -28.27
CA LEU A 109 -58.35 -13.60 -28.46
C LEU A 109 -59.24 -13.64 -27.22
N PHE A 110 -58.65 -13.70 -26.02
CA PHE A 110 -59.41 -13.61 -24.76
C PHE A 110 -60.18 -12.28 -24.67
N ILE A 111 -59.53 -11.15 -24.96
CA ILE A 111 -60.12 -9.81 -24.89
C ILE A 111 -61.33 -9.69 -25.81
N ILE A 112 -61.29 -10.29 -27.00
CA ILE A 112 -62.40 -10.25 -27.97
C ILE A 112 -63.48 -11.27 -27.65
N LEU A 113 -63.10 -12.52 -27.36
CA LEU A 113 -64.06 -13.61 -27.16
C LEU A 113 -64.83 -13.47 -25.85
N MET A 114 -64.21 -12.97 -24.78
CA MET A 114 -64.86 -12.89 -23.47
C MET A 114 -66.13 -12.02 -23.45
N PRO A 115 -66.14 -10.77 -23.98
CA PRO A 115 -67.37 -9.98 -24.07
C PRO A 115 -68.40 -10.59 -25.04
N LEU A 116 -67.96 -11.18 -26.16
CA LEU A 116 -68.87 -11.85 -27.11
C LEU A 116 -69.58 -13.05 -26.48
N VAL A 117 -68.83 -13.93 -25.80
CA VAL A 117 -69.39 -15.06 -25.05
C VAL A 117 -70.28 -14.56 -23.92
N GLY A 118 -69.90 -13.48 -23.23
CA GLY A 118 -70.72 -12.83 -22.20
C GLY A 118 -72.06 -12.33 -22.73
N LEU A 119 -72.09 -11.67 -23.89
CA LEU A 119 -73.31 -11.21 -24.56
C LEU A 119 -74.18 -12.40 -24.98
N ILE A 120 -73.61 -13.40 -25.63
CA ILE A 120 -74.33 -14.63 -26.03
C ILE A 120 -74.88 -15.34 -24.79
N PHE A 121 -74.09 -15.46 -23.73
CA PHE A 121 -74.50 -16.08 -22.48
C PHE A 121 -75.66 -15.32 -21.84
N CYS A 122 -75.60 -13.98 -21.80
CA CYS A 122 -76.66 -13.12 -21.29
C CYS A 122 -77.96 -13.27 -22.11
N SER A 123 -77.88 -13.15 -23.45
CA SER A 123 -79.04 -13.34 -24.34
C SER A 123 -79.65 -14.73 -24.22
N CYS A 124 -78.82 -15.79 -24.22
CA CYS A 124 -79.28 -17.16 -24.01
C CYS A 124 -79.97 -17.32 -22.66
N ARG A 125 -79.43 -16.69 -21.61
CA ARG A 125 -79.99 -16.72 -20.27
C ARG A 125 -81.34 -16.01 -20.17
N CYS A 126 -81.51 -14.86 -20.84
CA CYS A 126 -82.80 -14.19 -20.96
C CYS A 126 -83.84 -15.04 -21.70
N CYS A 127 -83.42 -15.90 -22.63
CA CYS A 127 -84.26 -16.89 -23.28
C CYS A 127 -84.39 -18.22 -22.49
N ASN A 128 -84.21 -18.21 -21.17
CA ASN A 128 -84.21 -19.37 -20.28
C ASN A 128 -83.15 -20.46 -20.60
N LYS A 129 -82.21 -20.26 -21.52
CA LYS A 129 -81.09 -21.20 -21.78
C LYS A 129 -79.88 -20.87 -20.89
N CYS A 130 -78.77 -21.60 -21.00
CA CYS A 130 -77.53 -21.36 -20.23
C CYS A 130 -77.74 -21.24 -18.69
N GLY A 131 -78.68 -22.02 -18.16
CA GLY A 131 -79.05 -22.00 -16.75
C GLY A 131 -79.92 -20.82 -16.30
N GLY A 132 -80.58 -20.14 -17.25
CA GLY A 132 -81.67 -19.20 -17.00
C GLY A 132 -82.95 -19.90 -16.57
N GLU A 133 -83.25 -21.08 -17.12
CA GLU A 133 -84.36 -21.92 -16.69
C GLU A 133 -84.22 -22.28 -15.20
N MET A 134 -85.15 -21.78 -14.39
CA MET A 134 -85.29 -22.03 -12.95
C MET A 134 -85.95 -23.38 -12.69
N HIS A 135 -85.53 -24.40 -13.44
CA HIS A 135 -86.00 -25.77 -13.34
C HIS A 135 -84.80 -26.69 -13.06
N GLN A 136 -84.97 -27.62 -12.12
CA GLN A 136 -83.93 -28.58 -11.76
C GLN A 136 -84.35 -30.01 -12.06
N ARG A 137 -83.64 -30.63 -13.02
CA ARG A 137 -83.74 -32.07 -13.31
C ARG A 137 -83.01 -32.90 -12.27
N GLN A 138 -83.63 -33.95 -11.75
CA GLN A 138 -82.98 -34.87 -10.83
C GLN A 138 -81.92 -35.70 -11.58
N LYS A 139 -80.69 -35.74 -11.05
CA LYS A 139 -79.59 -36.55 -11.59
C LYS A 139 -79.19 -37.60 -10.56
N LYS A 140 -79.00 -38.85 -11.01
CA LYS A 140 -78.54 -39.97 -10.17
C LYS A 140 -77.27 -39.66 -9.33
N ASN A 141 -76.38 -38.82 -9.88
CA ASN A 141 -75.12 -38.42 -9.21
C ASN A 141 -75.11 -36.94 -8.74
N GLY A 142 -76.26 -36.33 -8.49
CA GLY A 142 -76.38 -34.89 -8.20
C GLY A 142 -75.55 -34.40 -7.00
N ASN A 143 -75.56 -35.14 -5.89
CA ASN A 143 -74.81 -34.79 -4.69
C ASN A 143 -73.29 -34.81 -4.91
N PHE A 144 -72.79 -35.78 -5.69
CA PHE A 144 -71.38 -35.88 -6.06
C PHE A 144 -70.96 -34.72 -6.97
N LEU A 145 -71.72 -34.44 -8.03
CA LEU A 145 -71.44 -33.32 -8.95
C LEU A 145 -71.38 -31.97 -8.23
N ARG A 146 -72.31 -31.72 -7.31
CA ARG A 146 -72.32 -30.50 -6.51
C ARG A 146 -71.05 -30.37 -5.65
N LYS A 147 -70.68 -31.42 -4.92
CA LYS A 147 -69.45 -31.43 -4.11
C LYS A 147 -68.21 -31.21 -4.98
N TYR A 148 -68.15 -31.87 -6.14
CA TYR A 148 -67.07 -31.71 -7.11
C TYR A 148 -66.95 -30.26 -7.61
N PHE A 149 -68.04 -29.63 -8.04
CA PHE A 149 -68.03 -28.23 -8.49
C PHE A 149 -67.68 -27.27 -7.36
N ALA A 150 -68.16 -27.52 -6.13
CA ALA A 150 -67.85 -26.68 -4.97
C ALA A 150 -66.35 -26.76 -4.60
N VAL A 151 -65.77 -27.95 -4.53
CA VAL A 151 -64.34 -28.15 -4.23
C VAL A 151 -63.48 -27.58 -5.36
N SER A 152 -63.85 -27.81 -6.61
CA SER A 152 -63.10 -27.27 -7.77
C SER A 152 -63.09 -25.75 -7.75
N LEU A 153 -64.25 -25.12 -7.51
CA LEU A 153 -64.34 -23.66 -7.41
C LEU A 153 -63.57 -23.12 -6.21
N LEU A 154 -63.58 -23.82 -5.06
CA LEU A 154 -62.79 -23.44 -3.88
C LEU A 154 -61.29 -23.44 -4.19
N VAL A 155 -60.78 -24.50 -4.81
CA VAL A 155 -59.36 -24.60 -5.21
C VAL A 155 -59.01 -23.47 -6.18
N ILE A 156 -59.86 -23.18 -7.15
CA ILE A 156 -59.64 -22.08 -8.10
C ILE A 156 -59.64 -20.73 -7.38
N CYS A 157 -60.57 -20.47 -6.46
CA CYS A 157 -60.57 -19.25 -5.65
C CYS A 157 -59.28 -19.08 -4.85
N LEU A 158 -58.74 -20.16 -4.26
CA LEU A 158 -57.45 -20.11 -3.56
C LEU A 158 -56.30 -19.75 -4.50
N LEU A 159 -56.27 -20.35 -5.71
CA LEU A 159 -55.25 -20.05 -6.72
C LEU A 159 -55.36 -18.61 -7.26
N ILE A 160 -56.58 -18.08 -7.42
CA ILE A 160 -56.85 -16.69 -7.77
C ILE A 160 -56.33 -15.76 -6.67
N SER A 161 -56.61 -16.06 -5.40
CA SER A 161 -56.13 -15.27 -4.26
C SER A 161 -54.60 -15.17 -4.21
N ILE A 162 -53.88 -16.25 -4.54
CA ILE A 162 -52.41 -16.21 -4.66
C ILE A 162 -51.96 -15.21 -5.74
N GLY A 163 -52.62 -15.21 -6.90
CA GLY A 163 -52.34 -14.24 -7.98
C GLY A 163 -52.61 -12.80 -7.57
N ILE A 164 -53.68 -12.55 -6.81
CA ILE A 164 -53.99 -11.22 -6.25
C ILE A 164 -52.90 -10.79 -5.26
N ILE A 165 -52.41 -11.69 -4.40
CA ILE A 165 -51.30 -11.40 -3.48
C ILE A 165 -50.05 -10.99 -4.27
N TYR A 166 -49.71 -11.69 -5.35
CA TYR A 166 -48.58 -11.31 -6.19
C TYR A 166 -48.74 -9.89 -6.76
N GLY A 167 -49.93 -9.57 -7.28
CA GLY A 167 -50.24 -8.22 -7.78
C GLY A 167 -50.13 -7.14 -6.71
N PHE A 168 -50.67 -7.36 -5.51
CA PHE A 168 -50.60 -6.40 -4.41
C PHE A 168 -49.17 -6.20 -3.91
N VAL A 169 -48.44 -7.30 -3.70
CA VAL A 169 -47.04 -7.29 -3.23
C VAL A 169 -46.15 -6.59 -4.26
N ALA A 170 -46.29 -6.91 -5.55
CA ALA A 170 -45.57 -6.24 -6.63
C ALA A 170 -45.85 -4.73 -6.67
N ASN A 171 -47.12 -4.34 -6.63
CA ASN A 171 -47.51 -2.93 -6.69
C ASN A 171 -46.95 -2.13 -5.50
N GLN A 172 -47.02 -2.71 -4.30
CA GLN A 172 -46.49 -2.09 -3.09
C GLN A 172 -44.96 -2.04 -3.10
N HIS A 173 -44.30 -3.10 -3.57
CA HIS A 173 -42.85 -3.16 -3.68
C HIS A 173 -42.30 -2.07 -4.61
N MET A 174 -42.92 -1.87 -5.77
CA MET A 174 -42.53 -0.79 -6.70
C MET A 174 -42.71 0.59 -6.06
N ARG A 175 -43.84 0.85 -5.39
CA ARG A 175 -44.12 2.13 -4.71
C ARG A 175 -43.10 2.45 -3.61
N THR A 176 -42.71 1.47 -2.80
CA THR A 176 -41.75 1.69 -1.70
C THR A 176 -40.33 1.92 -2.19
N HIS A 177 -39.94 1.35 -3.34
CA HIS A 177 -38.59 1.49 -3.89
C HIS A 177 -38.44 2.70 -4.83
N ILE A 178 -39.50 3.10 -5.53
CA ILE A 178 -39.48 4.36 -6.30
C ILE A 178 -39.07 5.53 -5.43
N GLY A 179 -39.61 5.65 -4.21
CA GLY A 179 -39.22 6.70 -3.26
C GLY A 179 -37.76 6.61 -2.76
N LYS A 180 -37.08 5.47 -2.89
CA LYS A 180 -35.65 5.32 -2.59
C LYS A 180 -34.76 5.76 -3.75
N THR A 181 -35.29 5.82 -4.98
CA THR A 181 -34.55 6.17 -6.19
C THR A 181 -33.93 7.55 -6.12
N TRP A 182 -34.63 8.52 -5.48
CA TRP A 182 -34.08 9.86 -5.30
C TRP A 182 -32.75 9.85 -4.54
N LYS A 183 -32.73 9.20 -3.38
CA LYS A 183 -31.53 9.08 -2.55
C LYS A 183 -30.41 8.35 -3.27
N LEU A 184 -30.73 7.29 -3.99
CA LEU A 184 -29.78 6.53 -4.79
C LEU A 184 -29.19 7.38 -5.93
N SER A 185 -30.01 8.17 -6.61
CA SER A 185 -29.55 9.09 -7.66
C SER A 185 -28.64 10.17 -7.07
N GLU A 186 -29.04 10.78 -5.94
CA GLU A 186 -28.28 11.83 -5.27
C GLU A 186 -26.91 11.34 -4.79
N SER A 187 -26.85 10.16 -4.15
CA SER A 187 -25.59 9.55 -3.71
C SER A 187 -24.67 9.22 -4.89
N ASN A 188 -25.21 8.68 -5.99
CA ASN A 188 -24.42 8.39 -7.19
C ASN A 188 -23.84 9.66 -7.84
N PHE A 189 -24.63 10.70 -8.01
CA PHE A 189 -24.12 11.97 -8.55
C PHE A 189 -23.10 12.62 -7.63
N LYS A 190 -23.27 12.48 -6.32
CA LYS A 190 -22.29 12.94 -5.33
C LYS A 190 -20.99 12.16 -5.44
N ASP A 191 -21.04 10.83 -5.53
CA ASP A 191 -19.85 9.99 -5.69
C ASP A 191 -19.10 10.27 -6.99
N LEU A 192 -19.83 10.49 -8.10
CA LEU A 192 -19.24 10.90 -9.37
C LEU A 192 -18.59 12.29 -9.29
N ARG A 193 -19.19 13.25 -8.58
CA ARG A 193 -18.56 14.57 -8.33
C ARG A 193 -17.32 14.44 -7.47
N THR A 194 -17.37 13.65 -6.40
CA THR A 194 -16.22 13.36 -5.54
C THR A 194 -15.10 12.75 -6.36
N PHE A 195 -15.39 11.75 -7.20
CA PHE A 195 -14.44 11.15 -8.12
C PHE A 195 -13.77 12.20 -9.03
N LEU A 196 -14.57 13.07 -9.68
CA LEU A 196 -14.04 14.11 -10.57
C LEU A 196 -13.22 15.17 -9.84
N ASN A 197 -13.62 15.57 -8.63
CA ASN A 197 -12.95 16.64 -7.87
C ASN A 197 -11.69 16.15 -7.15
N THR A 198 -11.69 14.92 -6.66
CA THR A 198 -10.54 14.35 -5.93
C THR A 198 -9.44 13.84 -6.85
N THR A 199 -9.75 13.48 -8.10
CA THR A 199 -8.74 13.07 -9.09
C THR A 199 -7.61 14.10 -9.27
N PRO A 200 -7.86 15.40 -9.53
CA PRO A 200 -6.79 16.40 -9.64
C PRO A 200 -6.07 16.64 -8.31
N GLU A 201 -6.77 16.56 -7.17
CA GLU A 201 -6.16 16.68 -5.84
C GLU A 201 -5.16 15.55 -5.56
N GLN A 202 -5.46 14.32 -5.98
CA GLN A 202 -4.53 13.19 -5.86
C GLN A 202 -3.27 13.36 -6.71
N ILE A 203 -3.40 13.98 -7.88
CA ILE A 203 -2.25 14.31 -8.76
C ILE A 203 -1.38 15.38 -8.09
N ASP A 204 -1.99 16.43 -7.53
CA ASP A 204 -1.27 17.48 -6.81
C ASP A 204 -0.56 16.93 -5.57
N TYR A 205 -1.20 16.00 -4.85
CA TYR A 205 -0.61 15.31 -3.71
C TYR A 205 0.65 14.53 -4.11
N ILE A 206 0.63 13.77 -5.22
CA ILE A 206 1.83 13.08 -5.73
C ILE A 206 2.98 14.07 -5.97
N ALA A 207 2.68 15.21 -6.59
CA ALA A 207 3.67 16.23 -6.88
C ALA A 207 4.25 16.83 -5.58
N GLU A 208 3.40 17.09 -4.59
CA GLU A 208 3.80 17.62 -3.28
C GLU A 208 4.73 16.65 -2.51
N GLN A 209 4.48 15.34 -2.60
CA GLN A 209 5.32 14.29 -1.96
C GLN A 209 6.76 14.27 -2.47
N TYR A 210 7.05 14.93 -3.61
CA TYR A 210 8.44 15.18 -4.02
C TYR A 210 9.25 15.91 -2.93
N THR A 211 8.60 16.80 -2.17
CA THR A 211 9.24 17.59 -1.11
C THR A 211 9.84 16.67 -0.04
N THR A 212 9.16 15.58 0.33
CA THR A 212 9.66 14.59 1.29
C THR A 212 10.95 13.93 0.80
N THR A 213 11.00 13.56 -0.48
CA THR A 213 12.20 13.00 -1.12
C THR A 213 13.33 14.02 -1.14
N LYS A 214 13.03 15.26 -1.55
CA LYS A 214 13.98 16.38 -1.58
C LYS A 214 14.56 16.69 -0.19
N GLU A 215 13.72 16.77 0.83
CA GLU A 215 14.15 17.02 2.21
C GLU A 215 15.01 15.89 2.77
N ARG A 216 14.70 14.64 2.43
CA ARG A 216 15.54 13.49 2.79
C ARG A 216 16.93 13.59 2.17
N VAL A 217 16.99 13.91 0.88
CA VAL A 217 18.27 14.11 0.18
C VAL A 217 19.02 15.32 0.74
N PHE A 218 18.33 16.43 1.04
CA PHE A 218 18.94 17.60 1.66
C PHE A 218 19.53 17.29 3.03
N SER A 219 18.81 16.51 3.85
CA SER A 219 19.31 16.03 5.13
C SER A 219 20.58 15.18 4.97
N ASP A 220 20.62 14.26 4.00
CA ASP A 220 21.79 13.43 3.74
C ASP A 220 22.97 14.23 3.10
N LEU A 221 22.68 15.32 2.37
CA LEU A 221 23.68 16.31 1.91
C LEU A 221 24.23 17.15 3.06
N ASP A 222 23.38 17.52 4.03
CA ASP A 222 23.79 18.31 5.19
C ASP A 222 24.55 17.45 6.23
N LYS A 223 24.33 16.14 6.28
CA LYS A 223 25.13 15.22 7.12
C LYS A 223 26.60 15.12 6.70
N LEU A 224 26.95 15.42 5.45
CA LEU A 224 28.36 15.57 5.06
C LEU A 224 29.04 16.72 5.84
N LYS A 225 28.27 17.73 6.27
CA LYS A 225 28.76 18.83 7.09
C LYS A 225 28.99 18.41 8.55
N THR A 226 28.20 17.47 9.09
CA THR A 226 28.31 16.98 10.48
C THR A 226 29.34 15.86 10.66
N LEU A 227 29.76 15.18 9.58
CA LEU A 227 30.93 14.28 9.59
C LEU A 227 32.20 15.00 10.10
N ARG A 228 32.34 16.29 9.77
CA ARG A 228 33.37 17.19 10.31
C ARG A 228 33.33 17.25 11.83
N GLU A 229 32.16 17.40 12.44
CA GLU A 229 32.00 17.56 13.89
C GLU A 229 32.43 16.29 14.62
N SER A 230 32.10 15.12 14.07
CA SER A 230 32.50 13.82 14.62
C SER A 230 34.00 13.52 14.41
N LEU A 231 34.60 13.87 13.26
CA LEU A 231 36.05 13.74 13.03
C LEU A 231 36.87 14.73 13.87
N VAL A 232 36.37 15.96 14.04
CA VAL A 232 36.98 16.96 14.92
C VAL A 232 36.91 16.50 16.37
N GLN A 233 35.78 15.94 16.82
CA GLN A 233 35.62 15.41 18.18
C GLN A 233 36.53 14.20 18.46
N ALA A 234 36.66 13.28 17.51
CA ALA A 234 37.61 12.15 17.62
C ALA A 234 39.07 12.64 17.70
N ASN A 235 39.39 13.74 17.01
CA ASN A 235 40.72 14.34 17.03
C ASN A 235 41.00 15.18 18.30
N LEU A 236 39.99 15.82 18.88
CA LEU A 236 40.12 16.52 20.18
C LEU A 236 40.54 15.54 21.29
N ASN A 237 39.99 14.33 21.29
CA ASN A 237 40.37 13.27 22.22
C ASN A 237 41.84 12.80 22.03
N LEU A 238 42.39 12.89 20.81
CA LEU A 238 43.81 12.60 20.53
C LEU A 238 44.73 13.76 20.94
N MET A 239 44.28 15.02 20.83
CA MET A 239 45.02 16.19 21.33
C MET A 239 45.16 16.20 22.85
N ASP A 240 44.15 15.75 23.61
CA ASP A 240 44.21 15.60 25.08
C ASP A 240 45.33 14.61 25.52
N THR A 241 45.60 13.60 24.69
CA THR A 241 46.68 12.63 24.92
C THR A 241 48.06 13.26 24.71
N LYS A 242 48.17 14.24 23.79
CA LYS A 242 49.40 15.02 23.52
C LYS A 242 49.63 16.09 24.59
N GLN A 243 48.58 16.75 25.06
CA GLN A 243 48.68 17.76 26.12
C GLN A 243 49.27 17.17 27.40
N SER A 244 48.86 15.94 27.74
CA SER A 244 49.42 15.15 28.84
C SER A 244 50.93 14.87 28.71
N LEU A 245 51.46 14.69 27.49
CA LEU A 245 52.90 14.48 27.22
C LEU A 245 53.72 15.78 27.27
N THR A 246 53.17 16.91 26.80
CA THR A 246 53.83 18.23 26.91
C THR A 246 53.85 18.76 28.34
N GLN A 247 52.85 18.42 29.15
CA GLN A 247 52.75 18.80 30.56
C GLN A 247 53.80 18.05 31.41
N LEU A 248 54.18 16.83 31.03
CA LEU A 248 55.31 16.09 31.63
C LEU A 248 56.67 16.77 31.34
N GLY A 249 56.89 17.25 30.11
CA GLY A 249 58.10 17.97 29.72
C GLY A 249 58.25 19.34 30.39
N HIS A 250 57.15 20.07 30.56
CA HIS A 250 57.13 21.35 31.28
C HIS A 250 57.39 21.17 32.78
N ASN A 251 56.80 20.15 33.42
CA ASN A 251 57.05 19.86 34.84
C ASN A 251 58.53 19.51 35.12
N LEU A 252 59.20 18.80 34.21
CA LEU A 252 60.64 18.52 34.29
C LEU A 252 61.51 19.78 34.15
N SER A 253 61.11 20.72 33.28
CA SER A 253 61.81 21.98 33.09
C SER A 253 61.57 22.98 34.23
N ASP A 254 60.41 22.92 34.88
CA ASP A 254 60.06 23.74 36.04
C ASP A 254 60.77 23.27 37.31
N VAL A 255 60.96 21.95 37.47
CA VAL A 255 61.81 21.39 38.54
C VAL A 255 63.25 21.87 38.38
N ARG A 256 63.80 21.89 37.16
CA ARG A 256 65.15 22.40 36.88
C ARG A 256 65.29 23.89 37.22
N ARG A 257 64.34 24.70 36.77
CA ARG A 257 64.34 26.16 37.00
C ARG A 257 64.11 26.52 38.47
N GLY A 258 63.27 25.76 39.17
CA GLY A 258 63.04 25.90 40.61
C GLY A 258 64.32 25.61 41.41
N LEU A 259 65.05 24.54 41.06
CA LEU A 259 66.35 24.20 41.65
C LEU A 259 67.41 25.29 41.40
N GLU A 260 67.50 25.83 40.18
CA GLU A 260 68.42 26.94 39.85
C GLU A 260 68.11 28.22 40.63
N GLN A 261 66.81 28.52 40.85
CA GLN A 261 66.38 29.67 41.65
C GLN A 261 66.65 29.47 43.14
N THR A 262 66.39 28.29 43.71
CA THR A 262 66.67 27.98 45.13
C THR A 262 68.18 28.03 45.44
N LEU A 263 69.03 27.64 44.50
CA LEU A 263 70.49 27.72 44.66
C LEU A 263 71.06 29.14 44.56
N SER A 264 70.27 30.09 44.08
CA SER A 264 70.65 31.50 43.89
C SER A 264 70.24 32.39 45.08
N ASP A 265 69.71 31.79 46.14
CA ASP A 265 69.35 32.44 47.39
C ASP A 265 70.61 32.98 48.12
N SER A 266 70.48 34.12 48.80
CA SER A 266 71.60 34.76 49.50
C SER A 266 72.12 33.94 50.69
N THR A 267 71.31 33.03 51.23
CA THR A 267 71.73 32.08 52.28
C THR A 267 72.68 30.99 51.78
N CYS A 268 72.72 30.71 50.46
CA CYS A 268 73.74 29.84 49.85
C CYS A 268 75.15 30.46 49.81
N HIS A 269 75.33 31.71 50.25
CA HIS A 269 76.62 32.41 50.28
C HIS A 269 77.19 32.59 51.69
N ALA A 270 76.54 32.03 52.72
CA ALA A 270 76.99 32.08 54.11
C ALA A 270 77.48 30.69 54.58
N ASP A 271 78.61 30.64 55.28
CA ASP A 271 79.06 29.43 55.98
C ASP A 271 78.14 29.13 57.18
N PRO A 272 77.68 27.89 57.38
CA PRO A 272 78.22 26.63 56.84
C PRO A 272 77.42 26.04 55.66
N VAL A 273 76.61 26.83 54.95
CA VAL A 273 75.66 26.35 53.91
C VAL A 273 76.25 26.47 52.48
N GLN A 274 77.33 27.23 52.31
CA GLN A 274 77.97 27.52 51.02
C GLN A 274 78.58 26.29 50.32
N THR A 275 79.11 25.33 51.07
CA THR A 275 79.68 24.09 50.52
C THR A 275 78.61 23.16 49.96
N THR A 276 77.45 23.04 50.61
CA THR A 276 76.33 22.20 50.16
C THR A 276 75.65 22.76 48.89
N CYS A 277 75.44 24.08 48.79
CA CYS A 277 74.88 24.68 47.57
C CYS A 277 75.84 24.60 46.37
N ASN A 278 77.14 24.66 46.60
CA ASN A 278 78.15 24.52 45.54
C ASN A 278 78.31 23.08 45.03
N ASP A 279 78.07 22.07 45.89
CA ASP A 279 78.03 20.66 45.47
C ASP A 279 76.76 20.30 44.66
N ILE A 280 75.62 20.92 44.96
CA ILE A 280 74.40 20.77 44.14
C ILE A 280 74.57 21.52 42.79
N ARG A 281 75.22 22.68 42.80
CA ARG A 281 75.54 23.47 41.58
C ARG A 281 76.57 22.78 40.68
N SER A 282 77.55 22.07 41.24
CA SER A 282 78.52 21.28 40.47
C SER A 282 77.90 20.01 39.85
N SER A 283 76.85 19.46 40.47
CA SER A 283 76.11 18.30 39.96
C SER A 283 75.13 18.64 38.82
N LEU A 284 74.69 19.89 38.70
CA LEU A 284 73.83 20.39 37.61
C LEU A 284 74.58 20.54 36.26
N GLY A 285 75.92 20.60 36.27
CA GLY A 285 76.77 20.76 35.09
C GLY A 285 77.14 19.47 34.35
N LEU A 286 76.70 18.30 34.83
CA LEU A 286 77.05 16.98 34.27
C LEU A 286 76.17 16.51 33.09
N VAL A 287 75.30 17.37 32.55
CA VAL A 287 74.59 17.12 31.28
C VAL A 287 75.12 18.08 30.21
N ASN A 288 76.38 17.88 29.81
CA ASN A 288 76.89 18.23 28.49
C ASN A 288 78.27 17.59 28.29
N VAL A 289 78.40 16.81 27.21
CA VAL A 289 79.58 16.02 26.84
C VAL A 289 80.46 16.83 25.88
N SER A 290 81.73 17.01 26.23
CA SER A 290 82.80 17.25 25.25
C SER A 290 84.13 16.78 25.86
N ILE A 291 84.58 15.60 25.45
CA ILE A 291 85.84 14.98 25.86
C ILE A 291 86.93 15.42 24.86
N ASN A 292 88.10 15.81 25.36
CA ASN A 292 89.34 15.89 24.59
C ASN A 292 90.33 14.84 25.13
N PRO A 293 91.10 14.18 24.26
CA PRO A 293 91.59 12.83 24.43
C PRO A 293 93.03 12.81 24.95
N ASP A 294 93.36 11.77 25.70
CA ASP A 294 94.42 10.83 25.34
C ASP A 294 94.40 9.68 26.35
N GLN A 295 94.26 8.45 25.82
CA GLN A 295 94.33 7.13 26.50
C GLN A 295 93.03 6.54 27.07
N LEU A 296 92.18 5.96 26.21
CA LEU A 296 91.34 4.75 26.43
C LEU A 296 90.79 4.28 25.04
N PRO A 297 90.37 3.01 24.84
CA PRO A 297 90.02 2.47 23.51
C PRO A 297 88.89 3.26 22.82
N SER A 298 89.10 3.62 21.56
CA SER A 298 88.29 4.58 20.79
C SER A 298 86.86 4.09 20.50
N LEU A 299 85.85 4.89 20.90
CA LEU A 299 84.47 4.85 20.43
C LEU A 299 84.18 5.91 19.34
N GLU A 300 85.23 6.51 18.74
CA GLU A 300 85.16 7.67 17.84
C GLU A 300 84.27 7.41 16.60
N GLU A 301 84.31 6.19 16.05
CA GLU A 301 83.56 5.79 14.85
C GLU A 301 82.03 5.79 15.09
N HIS A 302 81.60 5.37 16.29
CA HIS A 302 80.18 5.32 16.65
C HIS A 302 79.62 6.71 16.97
N ILE A 303 80.43 7.59 17.54
CA ILE A 303 80.05 8.97 17.90
C ILE A 303 79.94 9.86 16.66
N ASN A 304 80.86 9.73 15.70
CA ASN A 304 80.84 10.47 14.43
C ASN A 304 79.65 10.05 13.53
N ASN A 305 79.27 8.77 13.53
CA ASN A 305 78.07 8.31 12.85
C ASN A 305 76.78 8.75 13.56
N LEU A 306 76.76 8.87 14.89
CA LEU A 306 75.63 9.39 15.67
C LEU A 306 75.37 10.89 15.40
N THR A 307 76.42 11.69 15.25
CA THR A 307 76.31 13.14 14.95
C THR A 307 75.83 13.42 13.53
N ALA A 308 76.10 12.53 12.57
CA ALA A 308 75.56 12.62 11.22
C ALA A 308 74.04 12.36 11.18
N VAL A 309 73.54 11.44 12.00
CA VAL A 309 72.14 11.01 11.99
C VAL A 309 71.20 11.93 12.79
N LEU A 310 71.73 12.60 13.83
CA LEU A 310 70.99 13.59 14.64
C LEU A 310 70.69 14.93 13.93
N ARG A 311 71.19 15.15 12.70
CA ARG A 311 70.92 16.38 11.92
C ARG A 311 69.49 16.49 11.41
N THR A 312 68.81 15.38 11.15
CA THR A 312 67.41 15.35 10.70
C THR A 312 66.44 15.31 11.87
N ASN A 313 65.57 16.31 11.96
CA ASN A 313 64.50 16.33 12.95
C ASN A 313 63.34 15.41 12.54
N LEU A 314 63.46 14.12 12.87
CA LEU A 314 62.43 13.10 12.60
C LEU A 314 61.06 13.47 13.20
N THR A 315 61.06 14.20 14.32
CA THR A 315 59.84 14.71 14.97
C THR A 315 59.13 15.75 14.10
N ALA A 316 59.88 16.61 13.40
CA ALA A 316 59.32 17.57 12.46
C ALA A 316 58.68 16.88 11.24
N LEU A 317 59.34 15.84 10.70
CA LEU A 317 58.78 15.04 9.59
C LEU A 317 57.50 14.31 10.00
N ALA A 318 57.46 13.72 11.21
CA ALA A 318 56.26 13.08 11.74
C ALA A 318 55.10 14.08 11.96
N HIS A 319 55.39 15.27 12.50
CA HIS A 319 54.39 16.33 12.65
C HIS A 319 53.85 16.83 11.31
N GLN A 320 54.70 16.94 10.30
CA GLN A 320 54.29 17.37 8.98
C GLN A 320 53.39 16.32 8.30
N GLY A 321 53.70 15.03 8.44
CA GLY A 321 52.86 13.93 7.94
C GLY A 321 51.51 13.87 8.64
N TYR A 322 51.49 14.09 9.97
CA TYR A 322 50.26 14.18 10.76
C TYR A 322 49.38 15.36 10.32
N ASN A 323 49.96 16.54 10.17
CA ASN A 323 49.24 17.73 9.73
C ASN A 323 48.65 17.54 8.32
N TYR A 324 49.37 16.86 7.42
CA TYR A 324 48.85 16.53 6.11
C TYR A 324 47.56 15.70 6.18
N LEU A 325 47.59 14.60 6.95
CA LEU A 325 46.42 13.73 7.17
C LEU A 325 45.25 14.50 7.83
N TYR A 326 45.55 15.42 8.74
CA TYR A 326 44.56 16.27 9.39
C TYR A 326 43.83 17.20 8.41
N THR A 327 44.49 17.66 7.35
CA THR A 327 43.87 18.54 6.34
C THR A 327 43.03 17.81 5.29
N ILE A 328 43.08 16.47 5.21
CA ILE A 328 42.34 15.71 4.18
C ILE A 328 40.82 15.88 4.31
N PRO A 329 40.18 15.73 5.49
CA PRO A 329 38.74 15.94 5.63
C PRO A 329 38.29 17.37 5.26
N GLU A 330 39.09 18.38 5.64
CA GLU A 330 38.82 19.78 5.30
C GLU A 330 38.91 20.02 3.79
N ARG A 331 39.90 19.44 3.11
CA ARG A 331 40.01 19.51 1.64
C ARG A 331 38.83 18.85 0.95
N VAL A 332 38.44 17.65 1.37
CA VAL A 332 37.27 16.96 0.82
C VAL A 332 36.01 17.79 1.02
N GLN A 333 35.85 18.46 2.17
CA GLN A 333 34.72 19.35 2.42
C GLN A 333 34.76 20.60 1.51
N ASN A 334 35.88 21.30 1.44
CA ASN A 334 35.99 22.52 0.63
C ASN A 334 35.78 22.24 -0.86
N GLU A 335 36.27 21.09 -1.36
CA GLU A 335 36.05 20.67 -2.75
C GLU A 335 34.62 20.16 -3.01
N THR A 336 33.87 19.75 -1.99
CA THR A 336 32.48 19.27 -2.12
C THR A 336 31.42 20.36 -1.98
N VAL A 337 31.73 21.56 -1.44
CA VAL A 337 30.75 22.65 -1.22
C VAL A 337 30.00 23.03 -2.50
N ASN A 338 30.73 23.29 -3.58
CA ASN A 338 30.11 23.72 -4.84
C ASN A 338 29.23 22.61 -5.43
N ILE A 339 29.66 21.36 -5.30
CA ILE A 339 28.92 20.22 -5.85
C ILE A 339 27.64 19.96 -5.04
N ILE A 340 27.69 20.09 -3.71
CA ILE A 340 26.47 20.04 -2.89
C ILE A 340 25.49 21.14 -3.32
N ALA A 341 25.99 22.36 -3.58
CA ALA A 341 25.16 23.45 -4.08
C ALA A 341 24.57 23.15 -5.48
N ASP A 342 25.37 22.56 -6.38
CA ASP A 342 24.94 22.16 -7.73
C ASP A 342 23.85 21.08 -7.68
N VAL A 343 24.03 20.07 -6.83
CA VAL A 343 23.05 19.00 -6.61
C VAL A 343 21.77 19.55 -5.99
N LYS A 344 21.85 20.45 -5.00
CA LYS A 344 20.67 21.13 -4.44
C LYS A 344 19.95 21.96 -5.49
N ARG A 345 20.66 22.65 -6.39
CA ARG A 345 20.08 23.38 -7.53
C ARG A 345 19.39 22.45 -8.52
N ALA A 346 20.03 21.34 -8.89
CA ALA A 346 19.45 20.32 -9.75
C ALA A 346 18.15 19.76 -9.14
N LEU A 347 18.16 19.40 -7.86
CA LEU A 347 16.97 18.90 -7.16
C LEU A 347 15.83 19.92 -7.09
N ASN A 348 16.13 21.21 -6.91
CA ASN A 348 15.12 22.27 -6.99
C ASN A 348 14.55 22.39 -8.42
N SER A 349 15.40 22.31 -9.44
CA SER A 349 14.98 22.32 -10.83
C SER A 349 14.11 21.10 -11.19
N ILE A 350 14.41 19.92 -10.65
CA ILE A 350 13.55 18.75 -10.87
C ILE A 350 12.20 18.95 -10.18
N GLY A 351 12.18 19.57 -8.99
CA GLY A 351 10.92 19.92 -8.32
C GLY A 351 10.02 20.82 -9.16
N SER A 352 10.58 21.88 -9.75
CA SER A 352 9.81 22.74 -10.66
C SER A 352 9.36 22.01 -11.93
N ASN A 353 10.17 21.08 -12.44
CA ASN A 353 9.79 20.27 -13.61
C ASN A 353 8.66 19.30 -13.29
N ILE A 354 8.65 18.68 -12.09
CA ILE A 354 7.57 17.80 -11.62
C ILE A 354 6.28 18.62 -11.44
N GLU A 355 6.35 19.80 -10.84
CA GLU A 355 5.21 20.70 -10.68
C GLU A 355 4.63 21.11 -12.05
N THR A 356 5.50 21.46 -13.01
CA THR A 356 5.09 21.78 -14.38
C THR A 356 4.48 20.58 -15.10
N ALA A 357 5.05 19.38 -14.92
CA ALA A 357 4.53 18.14 -15.51
C ALA A 357 3.17 17.74 -14.91
N SER A 358 2.97 17.97 -13.61
CA SER A 358 1.67 17.80 -12.93
C SER A 358 0.61 18.72 -13.53
N GLN A 359 0.95 20.01 -13.73
CA GLN A 359 0.05 20.98 -14.36
C GLN A 359 -0.21 20.68 -15.84
N GLY A 360 0.76 20.08 -16.53
CA GLY A 360 0.65 19.68 -17.93
C GLY A 360 -0.18 18.42 -18.18
N PHE A 361 -0.67 17.74 -17.13
CA PHE A 361 -1.51 16.56 -17.28
C PHE A 361 -2.89 16.99 -17.85
N PRO A 362 -3.26 16.57 -19.08
CA PRO A 362 -4.47 17.05 -19.78
C PRO A 362 -5.80 16.60 -19.15
N ILE A 363 -5.72 15.92 -18.00
CA ILE A 363 -6.88 15.43 -17.23
C ILE A 363 -7.74 16.59 -16.74
N ARG A 364 -7.18 17.73 -16.32
CA ARG A 364 -7.97 18.85 -15.75
C ARG A 364 -9.00 19.40 -16.75
N ASP A 365 -8.58 19.67 -17.98
CA ASP A 365 -9.47 20.20 -19.02
C ASP A 365 -10.52 19.15 -19.44
N ARG A 366 -10.11 17.88 -19.58
CA ARG A 366 -11.03 16.78 -19.90
C ARG A 366 -12.04 16.51 -18.77
N LEU A 367 -11.64 16.58 -17.50
CA LEU A 367 -12.52 16.43 -16.34
C LEU A 367 -13.56 17.55 -16.27
N SER A 368 -13.20 18.79 -16.64
CA SER A 368 -14.16 19.90 -16.69
C SER A 368 -15.29 19.66 -17.70
N TYR A 369 -14.97 19.03 -18.85
CA TYR A 369 -15.96 18.61 -19.84
C TYR A 369 -16.89 17.54 -19.26
N PHE A 370 -16.33 16.49 -18.64
CA PHE A 370 -17.14 15.46 -17.99
C PHE A 370 -18.02 16.01 -16.87
N SER A 371 -17.53 16.96 -16.06
CA SER A 371 -18.30 17.64 -15.02
C SER A 371 -19.53 18.37 -15.59
N SER A 372 -19.39 19.00 -16.77
CA SER A 372 -20.53 19.63 -17.46
C SER A 372 -21.58 18.61 -17.90
N TYR A 373 -21.16 17.46 -18.45
CA TYR A 373 -22.07 16.38 -18.84
C TYR A 373 -22.75 15.75 -17.63
N LEU A 374 -22.00 15.55 -16.54
CA LEU A 374 -22.52 15.03 -15.29
C LEU A 374 -23.65 15.93 -14.76
N LYS A 375 -23.44 17.25 -14.75
CA LYS A 375 -24.45 18.23 -14.32
C LYS A 375 -25.69 18.19 -15.22
N LYS A 376 -25.53 18.09 -16.55
CA LYS A 376 -26.67 17.96 -17.47
C LYS A 376 -27.45 16.66 -17.25
N ALA A 377 -26.75 15.55 -17.05
CA ALA A 377 -27.35 14.26 -16.73
C ALA A 377 -28.12 14.32 -15.42
N GLU A 378 -27.54 14.97 -14.40
CA GLU A 378 -28.17 15.18 -13.10
C GLU A 378 -29.45 15.99 -13.22
N ASP A 379 -29.42 17.14 -13.88
CA ASP A 379 -30.60 17.99 -14.10
C ASP A 379 -31.71 17.23 -14.85
N TYR A 380 -31.33 16.41 -15.84
CA TYR A 380 -32.26 15.57 -16.59
C TYR A 380 -32.90 14.49 -15.72
N ILE A 381 -32.08 13.75 -14.95
CA ILE A 381 -32.57 12.69 -14.06
C ILE A 381 -33.45 13.26 -12.96
N HIS A 382 -33.07 14.38 -12.33
CA HIS A 382 -33.88 15.02 -11.29
C HIS A 382 -35.25 15.46 -11.82
N ARG A 383 -35.31 15.96 -13.07
CA ARG A 383 -36.58 16.30 -13.72
C ARG A 383 -37.41 15.05 -14.00
N TYR A 384 -36.78 13.98 -14.49
CA TYR A 384 -37.45 12.71 -14.77
C TYR A 384 -38.01 12.07 -13.49
N LEU A 385 -37.23 12.05 -12.39
CA LEU A 385 -37.65 11.49 -11.11
C LEU A 385 -38.86 12.21 -10.52
N ARG A 386 -38.92 13.55 -10.63
CA ARG A 386 -40.11 14.32 -10.21
C ARG A 386 -41.37 13.91 -10.96
N VAL A 387 -41.26 13.78 -12.28
CA VAL A 387 -42.37 13.31 -13.12
C VAL A 387 -42.75 11.89 -12.72
N LEU A 388 -41.77 11.02 -12.50
CA LEU A 388 -42.00 9.64 -12.11
C LEU A 388 -42.74 9.54 -10.77
N GLU A 389 -42.37 10.33 -9.76
CA GLU A 389 -43.08 10.39 -8.48
C GLU A 389 -44.53 10.86 -8.61
N GLU A 390 -44.79 11.84 -9.49
CA GLU A 390 -46.14 12.34 -9.77
C GLU A 390 -47.00 11.26 -10.44
N TYR A 391 -46.46 10.56 -11.44
CA TYR A 391 -47.16 9.48 -12.15
C TYR A 391 -47.26 8.17 -11.34
N ASP A 392 -46.37 7.96 -10.37
CA ASP A 392 -46.35 6.74 -9.56
C ASP A 392 -47.62 6.59 -8.71
N LEU A 393 -48.22 7.69 -8.25
CA LEU A 393 -49.51 7.62 -7.55
C LEU A 393 -50.62 7.05 -8.44
N TYR A 394 -50.70 7.51 -9.70
CA TYR A 394 -51.70 7.04 -10.66
C TYR A 394 -51.46 5.58 -11.06
N ARG A 395 -50.19 5.21 -11.32
CA ARG A 395 -49.79 3.82 -11.57
C ARG A 395 -50.20 2.92 -10.41
N TRP A 396 -49.85 3.31 -9.18
CA TRP A 396 -50.15 2.56 -7.98
C TRP A 396 -51.66 2.40 -7.77
N LEU A 397 -52.44 3.46 -7.97
CA LEU A 397 -53.89 3.43 -7.87
C LEU A 397 -54.52 2.53 -8.93
N GLY A 398 -54.07 2.61 -10.19
CA GLY A 398 -54.56 1.75 -11.27
C GLY A 398 -54.30 0.26 -11.00
N CYS A 399 -53.11 -0.07 -10.51
CA CYS A 399 -52.76 -1.44 -10.11
C CYS A 399 -53.59 -1.90 -8.90
N LEU A 400 -53.83 -1.02 -7.92
CA LEU A 400 -54.69 -1.31 -6.77
C LEU A 400 -56.13 -1.59 -7.20
N VAL A 401 -56.69 -0.77 -8.10
CA VAL A 401 -58.04 -0.97 -8.63
C VAL A 401 -58.15 -2.33 -9.33
N ALA A 402 -57.16 -2.72 -10.14
CA ALA A 402 -57.15 -4.03 -10.79
C ALA A 402 -57.18 -5.19 -9.76
N CYS A 403 -56.35 -5.11 -8.71
CA CYS A 403 -56.34 -6.08 -7.61
C CYS A 403 -57.68 -6.10 -6.84
N CYS A 404 -58.28 -4.94 -6.57
CA CYS A 404 -59.57 -4.81 -5.89
C CYS A 404 -60.72 -5.40 -6.72
N LEU A 405 -60.73 -5.20 -8.04
CA LEU A 405 -61.72 -5.80 -8.93
C LEU A 405 -61.66 -7.34 -8.91
N LEU A 406 -60.45 -7.91 -8.98
CA LEU A 406 -60.26 -9.36 -8.84
C LEU A 406 -60.68 -9.87 -7.45
N THR A 407 -60.35 -9.12 -6.40
CA THR A 407 -60.75 -9.44 -5.02
C THR A 407 -62.27 -9.45 -4.89
N LEU A 408 -62.96 -8.46 -5.46
CA LEU A 408 -64.42 -8.38 -5.46
C LEU A 408 -65.06 -9.59 -6.15
N ILE A 409 -64.52 -10.02 -7.29
CA ILE A 409 -65.02 -11.22 -7.98
C ILE A 409 -64.79 -12.47 -7.12
N ALA A 410 -63.58 -12.61 -6.56
CA ALA A 410 -63.22 -13.75 -5.71
C ALA A 410 -64.05 -13.80 -4.41
N THR A 411 -64.40 -12.65 -3.82
CA THR A 411 -65.26 -12.59 -2.64
C THR A 411 -66.68 -13.01 -2.97
N PHE A 412 -67.25 -12.61 -4.12
CA PHE A 412 -68.57 -13.11 -4.54
C PHE A 412 -68.59 -14.63 -4.74
N TYR A 413 -67.54 -15.20 -5.35
CA TYR A 413 -67.44 -16.66 -5.47
C TYR A 413 -67.28 -17.33 -4.10
N SER A 414 -66.48 -16.76 -3.21
CA SER A 414 -66.24 -17.32 -1.87
C SER A 414 -67.49 -17.24 -0.99
N LEU A 415 -68.18 -16.09 -0.95
CA LEU A 415 -69.47 -15.93 -0.26
C LEU A 415 -70.54 -16.85 -0.86
N GLY A 416 -70.57 -16.98 -2.19
CA GLY A 416 -71.46 -17.90 -2.88
C GLY A 416 -71.21 -19.36 -2.51
N LEU A 417 -69.95 -19.76 -2.38
CA LEU A 417 -69.54 -21.07 -1.88
C LEU A 417 -69.97 -21.25 -0.42
N LEU A 418 -69.61 -20.35 0.48
CA LEU A 418 -69.89 -20.46 1.91
C LEU A 418 -71.40 -20.52 2.19
N CYS A 419 -72.16 -19.52 1.75
CA CYS A 419 -73.61 -19.51 1.93
C CYS A 419 -74.29 -20.69 1.22
N GLY A 420 -73.79 -21.07 0.04
CA GLY A 420 -74.28 -22.19 -0.73
C GLY A 420 -74.09 -23.53 -0.03
N THR A 421 -72.89 -23.81 0.49
CA THR A 421 -72.55 -25.08 1.15
C THR A 421 -73.16 -25.18 2.55
N TYR A 422 -73.08 -24.12 3.37
CA TYR A 422 -73.61 -24.13 4.74
C TYR A 422 -75.13 -24.00 4.78
N GLY A 423 -75.72 -23.26 3.84
CA GLY A 423 -77.17 -23.09 3.75
C GLY A 423 -77.89 -24.23 3.06
N TYR A 424 -77.18 -25.18 2.43
CA TYR A 424 -77.80 -26.28 1.71
C TYR A 424 -78.35 -27.34 2.67
N ASP A 425 -79.65 -27.59 2.55
CA ASP A 425 -80.34 -28.70 3.21
C ASP A 425 -80.54 -29.85 2.22
N GLN A 426 -80.13 -31.07 2.60
CA GLN A 426 -80.33 -32.27 1.77
C GLN A 426 -81.77 -32.78 1.78
N SER A 427 -82.55 -32.43 2.80
CA SER A 427 -83.94 -32.84 2.94
C SER A 427 -84.91 -31.90 2.21
N ALA A 428 -84.49 -30.67 1.89
CA ALA A 428 -85.29 -29.72 1.14
C ALA A 428 -85.28 -30.02 -0.36
N SER A 429 -86.46 -29.98 -0.99
CA SER A 429 -86.57 -30.06 -2.44
C SER A 429 -85.99 -28.81 -3.13
N PRO A 430 -85.56 -28.89 -4.40
CA PRO A 430 -85.12 -27.73 -5.20
C PRO A 430 -86.04 -26.50 -5.14
N THR A 431 -87.35 -26.68 -5.06
CA THR A 431 -88.35 -25.60 -4.91
C THR A 431 -88.43 -25.04 -3.47
N GLY A 432 -88.14 -25.88 -2.46
CA GLY A 432 -88.20 -25.55 -1.03
C GLY A 432 -86.89 -25.03 -0.41
N ARG A 433 -85.89 -24.62 -1.20
CA ARG A 433 -84.56 -24.25 -0.66
C ARG A 433 -84.60 -23.08 0.31
N GLY A 434 -83.84 -23.21 1.39
CA GLY A 434 -83.65 -22.19 2.42
C GLY A 434 -83.04 -20.90 1.88
N PHE A 435 -83.31 -19.80 2.59
CA PHE A 435 -82.86 -18.45 2.20
C PHE A 435 -81.34 -18.37 2.00
N ILE A 436 -80.56 -18.93 2.93
CA ILE A 436 -79.08 -18.86 2.92
C ILE A 436 -78.51 -19.57 1.68
N SER A 437 -79.03 -20.75 1.32
CA SER A 437 -78.60 -21.46 0.10
C SER A 437 -78.93 -20.65 -1.15
N ASN A 438 -80.15 -20.10 -1.23
CA ASN A 438 -80.57 -19.29 -2.37
C ASN A 438 -79.66 -18.07 -2.56
N THR A 439 -79.33 -17.38 -1.47
CA THR A 439 -78.38 -16.25 -1.46
C THR A 439 -77.00 -16.67 -1.94
N GLY A 440 -76.50 -17.83 -1.53
CA GLY A 440 -75.23 -18.37 -2.05
C GLY A 440 -75.25 -18.58 -3.57
N GLY A 441 -76.34 -19.14 -4.10
CA GLY A 441 -76.53 -19.28 -5.54
C GLY A 441 -76.64 -17.94 -6.29
N VAL A 442 -77.20 -16.91 -5.67
CA VAL A 442 -77.25 -15.54 -6.22
C VAL A 442 -75.86 -14.92 -6.25
N PHE A 443 -75.08 -15.00 -5.16
CA PHE A 443 -73.71 -14.49 -5.13
C PHE A 443 -72.80 -15.13 -6.19
N LEU A 444 -72.93 -16.46 -6.41
CA LEU A 444 -72.21 -17.13 -7.50
C LEU A 444 -72.54 -16.52 -8.88
N MET A 445 -73.82 -16.24 -9.14
CA MET A 445 -74.25 -15.63 -10.41
C MET A 445 -73.84 -14.15 -10.54
N VAL A 446 -73.79 -13.41 -9.44
CA VAL A 446 -73.25 -12.04 -9.40
C VAL A 446 -71.76 -12.06 -9.74
N GLY A 447 -70.99 -12.98 -9.15
CA GLY A 447 -69.56 -13.18 -9.48
C GLY A 447 -69.34 -13.53 -10.96
N VAL A 448 -70.21 -14.38 -11.55
CA VAL A 448 -70.21 -14.68 -12.99
C VAL A 448 -70.44 -13.42 -13.83
N GLY A 449 -71.41 -12.59 -13.44
CA GLY A 449 -71.70 -11.33 -14.13
C GLY A 449 -70.51 -10.36 -14.12
N PHE A 450 -69.93 -10.14 -12.94
CA PHE A 450 -68.72 -9.31 -12.82
C PHE A 450 -67.51 -9.89 -13.56
N SER A 451 -67.38 -11.21 -13.62
CA SER A 451 -66.32 -11.86 -14.40
C SER A 451 -66.46 -11.52 -15.89
N PHE A 452 -67.65 -11.67 -16.50
CA PHE A 452 -67.85 -11.29 -17.90
C PHE A 452 -67.57 -9.80 -18.15
N PHE A 453 -67.94 -8.94 -17.21
CA PHE A 453 -67.79 -7.50 -17.36
C PHE A 453 -66.33 -7.03 -17.27
N PHE A 454 -65.55 -7.53 -16.29
CA PHE A 454 -64.22 -7.02 -16.00
C PHE A 454 -63.06 -7.86 -16.56
N CYS A 455 -63.25 -9.15 -16.90
CA CYS A 455 -62.14 -10.01 -17.32
C CYS A 455 -61.39 -9.49 -18.55
N TRP A 456 -62.09 -8.95 -19.55
CA TRP A 456 -61.44 -8.44 -20.77
C TRP A 456 -60.65 -7.15 -20.52
N LEU A 457 -61.12 -6.30 -19.58
CA LEU A 457 -60.41 -5.10 -19.14
C LEU A 457 -59.12 -5.48 -18.39
N LEU A 458 -59.22 -6.43 -17.46
CA LEU A 458 -58.08 -6.95 -16.72
C LEU A 458 -57.08 -7.62 -17.66
N MET A 459 -57.55 -8.41 -18.63
CA MET A 459 -56.68 -9.06 -19.61
C MET A 459 -56.00 -8.04 -20.53
N THR A 460 -56.66 -6.94 -20.89
CA THR A 460 -56.03 -5.83 -21.63
C THR A 460 -54.84 -5.27 -20.87
N LEU A 461 -55.02 -5.00 -19.57
CA LEU A 461 -53.94 -4.52 -18.71
C LEU A 461 -52.81 -5.55 -18.59
N VAL A 462 -53.12 -6.84 -18.48
CA VAL A 462 -52.13 -7.93 -18.44
C VAL A 462 -51.34 -8.01 -19.73
N VAL A 463 -51.98 -7.97 -20.92
CA VAL A 463 -51.26 -8.05 -22.20
C VAL A 463 -50.31 -6.88 -22.38
N LEU A 464 -50.76 -5.65 -22.10
CA LEU A 464 -49.93 -4.45 -22.24
C LEU A 464 -48.71 -4.49 -21.32
N SER A 465 -48.91 -4.83 -20.04
CA SER A 465 -47.82 -4.94 -19.07
C SER A 465 -46.89 -6.13 -19.33
N PHE A 466 -47.42 -7.27 -19.82
CA PHE A 466 -46.63 -8.43 -20.22
C PHE A 466 -45.69 -8.11 -21.39
N VAL A 467 -46.20 -7.53 -22.48
CA VAL A 467 -45.38 -7.25 -23.66
C VAL A 467 -44.24 -6.29 -23.29
N LEU A 468 -44.54 -5.24 -22.53
CA LEU A 468 -43.53 -4.28 -22.06
C LEU A 468 -42.53 -4.93 -21.10
N GLY A 469 -43.01 -5.60 -20.05
CA GLY A 469 -42.15 -6.17 -19.00
C GLY A 469 -41.28 -7.32 -19.49
N ALA A 470 -41.83 -8.23 -20.31
CA ALA A 470 -41.09 -9.36 -20.88
C ALA A 470 -39.98 -8.89 -21.83
N ASN A 471 -40.26 -7.89 -22.67
CA ASN A 471 -39.26 -7.33 -23.57
C ASN A 471 -38.17 -6.58 -22.79
N MET A 472 -38.52 -5.78 -21.79
CA MET A 472 -37.51 -5.08 -20.97
C MET A 472 -36.59 -6.07 -20.24
N GLU A 473 -37.15 -7.16 -19.71
CA GLU A 473 -36.38 -8.22 -19.08
C GLU A 473 -35.38 -8.86 -20.07
N LYS A 474 -35.88 -9.31 -21.23
CA LYS A 474 -35.11 -10.10 -22.20
C LYS A 474 -34.17 -9.27 -23.09
N LEU A 475 -34.48 -7.99 -23.34
CA LEU A 475 -33.70 -7.13 -24.22
C LEU A 475 -32.80 -6.13 -23.48
N VAL A 476 -33.05 -5.86 -22.19
CA VAL A 476 -32.28 -4.88 -21.42
C VAL A 476 -31.65 -5.50 -20.17
N CYS A 477 -32.45 -6.08 -19.27
CA CYS A 477 -31.96 -6.53 -17.96
C CYS A 477 -30.99 -7.71 -18.04
N GLU A 478 -31.39 -8.80 -18.67
CA GLU A 478 -30.52 -9.99 -18.82
C GLU A 478 -29.28 -9.71 -19.70
N PRO A 479 -29.38 -8.99 -20.85
CA PRO A 479 -28.21 -8.60 -21.64
C PRO A 479 -27.25 -7.63 -20.94
N TYR A 480 -27.75 -6.79 -20.03
CA TYR A 480 -26.91 -5.92 -19.20
C TYR A 480 -26.08 -6.74 -18.21
N GLN A 481 -26.73 -7.64 -17.46
CA GLN A 481 -26.05 -8.51 -16.49
C GLN A 481 -25.02 -9.43 -17.14
N SER A 482 -25.33 -9.97 -18.32
CA SER A 482 -24.40 -10.79 -19.12
C SER A 482 -23.39 -9.98 -19.94
N LYS A 483 -23.41 -8.65 -19.83
CA LYS A 483 -22.56 -7.69 -20.56
C LYS A 483 -22.69 -7.71 -22.09
N LYS A 484 -23.63 -8.48 -22.65
CA LYS A 484 -23.89 -8.54 -24.10
C LYS A 484 -24.28 -7.19 -24.70
N LEU A 485 -24.95 -6.34 -23.92
CA LEU A 485 -25.28 -4.98 -24.36
C LEU A 485 -24.01 -4.17 -24.65
N PHE A 486 -22.99 -4.29 -23.81
CA PHE A 486 -21.69 -3.64 -24.02
C PHE A 486 -20.95 -4.24 -25.21
N GLN A 487 -20.97 -5.57 -25.37
CA GLN A 487 -20.36 -6.25 -26.52
C GLN A 487 -20.98 -5.81 -27.87
N VAL A 488 -22.28 -5.49 -27.89
CA VAL A 488 -22.90 -4.88 -29.07
C VAL A 488 -22.30 -3.50 -29.33
N LEU A 489 -22.20 -2.63 -28.33
CA LEU A 489 -21.61 -1.29 -28.46
C LEU A 489 -20.12 -1.34 -28.88
N ASP A 490 -19.44 -2.44 -28.58
CA ASP A 490 -18.05 -2.72 -28.97
C ASP A 490 -17.85 -3.17 -30.41
N THR A 491 -18.94 -3.32 -31.16
CA THR A 491 -18.87 -3.66 -32.59
C THR A 491 -18.12 -2.58 -33.35
N PRO A 492 -17.08 -2.93 -34.14
CA PRO A 492 -16.34 -1.94 -34.89
C PRO A 492 -17.21 -1.14 -35.86
N TYR A 493 -16.98 0.17 -35.95
CA TYR A 493 -17.70 1.08 -36.86
C TYR A 493 -19.22 1.18 -36.62
N LEU A 494 -19.71 0.74 -35.46
CA LEU A 494 -21.14 0.69 -35.17
C LEU A 494 -21.73 2.06 -34.82
N LEU A 495 -21.14 2.74 -33.85
CA LEU A 495 -21.65 4.02 -33.32
C LEU A 495 -21.27 5.22 -34.20
N LYS A 496 -20.16 5.11 -34.93
CA LYS A 496 -19.71 6.08 -35.93
C LYS A 496 -18.91 5.36 -37.01
N GLU A 497 -19.26 5.59 -38.28
CA GLU A 497 -18.71 4.83 -39.41
C GLU A 497 -17.19 5.01 -39.57
N ASP A 498 -16.65 6.16 -39.18
CA ASP A 498 -15.21 6.44 -39.27
C ASP A 498 -14.39 5.89 -38.10
N TRP A 499 -15.05 5.40 -37.03
CA TRP A 499 -14.37 5.01 -35.80
C TRP A 499 -14.43 3.51 -35.58
N LYS A 500 -13.27 2.84 -35.64
CA LYS A 500 -13.16 1.42 -35.34
C LYS A 500 -13.55 1.14 -33.89
N TYR A 501 -12.95 1.83 -32.92
CA TYR A 501 -13.36 1.80 -31.52
C TYR A 501 -13.88 3.18 -31.08
N TYR A 502 -15.17 3.25 -30.70
CA TYR A 502 -15.84 4.52 -30.41
C TYR A 502 -15.25 5.25 -29.20
N LEU A 503 -14.98 4.54 -28.10
CA LEU A 503 -14.40 5.14 -26.90
C LEU A 503 -13.01 5.73 -27.17
N SER A 504 -12.17 5.00 -27.91
CA SER A 504 -10.85 5.50 -28.29
C SER A 504 -10.95 6.75 -29.17
N GLY A 505 -11.84 6.74 -30.17
CA GLY A 505 -12.09 7.90 -31.02
C GLY A 505 -12.58 9.11 -30.24
N MET A 506 -13.36 8.91 -29.18
CA MET A 506 -13.83 9.98 -28.30
C MET A 506 -12.73 10.54 -27.37
N ILE A 507 -11.88 9.67 -26.82
CA ILE A 507 -10.88 10.06 -25.80
C ILE A 507 -9.62 10.65 -26.44
N PHE A 508 -9.12 10.00 -27.50
CA PHE A 508 -7.82 10.26 -28.12
C PHE A 508 -7.90 10.93 -29.49
N ASP A 509 -9.11 11.16 -30.03
CA ASP A 509 -9.32 11.51 -31.44
C ASP A 509 -8.67 10.51 -32.42
N ASN A 510 -8.35 9.29 -31.93
CA ASN A 510 -7.77 8.17 -32.67
C ASN A 510 -8.60 6.93 -32.36
N SER A 511 -9.15 6.26 -33.36
CA SER A 511 -10.06 5.13 -33.17
C SER A 511 -9.41 3.74 -33.24
N ASP A 512 -8.10 3.66 -33.48
CA ASP A 512 -7.41 2.38 -33.69
C ASP A 512 -7.02 1.65 -32.40
N ILE A 513 -7.01 2.35 -31.27
CA ILE A 513 -6.68 1.76 -29.96
C ILE A 513 -7.90 0.97 -29.47
N GLN A 514 -7.69 -0.31 -29.17
CA GLN A 514 -8.75 -1.19 -28.68
C GLN A 514 -9.14 -0.83 -27.25
N ILE A 515 -10.24 -0.08 -27.11
CA ILE A 515 -10.91 0.24 -25.84
C ILE A 515 -12.39 -0.04 -26.02
N THR A 516 -12.91 -0.97 -25.23
CA THR A 516 -14.27 -1.49 -25.31
C THR A 516 -15.08 -1.10 -24.08
N PHE A 517 -16.37 -0.84 -24.24
CA PHE A 517 -17.33 -0.58 -23.17
C PHE A 517 -17.37 -1.76 -22.18
N GLU A 518 -17.31 -3.00 -22.66
CA GLU A 518 -17.31 -4.18 -21.78
C GLU A 518 -16.07 -4.22 -20.89
N GLN A 519 -14.89 -3.92 -21.46
CA GLN A 519 -13.64 -3.87 -20.71
C GLN A 519 -13.69 -2.72 -19.70
N VAL A 520 -14.06 -1.51 -20.13
CA VAL A 520 -14.12 -0.34 -19.25
C VAL A 520 -15.08 -0.57 -18.08
N TYR A 521 -16.26 -1.11 -18.33
CA TYR A 521 -17.21 -1.46 -17.28
C TYR A 521 -16.63 -2.50 -16.31
N SER A 522 -15.99 -3.55 -16.83
CA SER A 522 -15.41 -4.62 -16.00
C SER A 522 -14.22 -4.15 -15.17
N ASP A 523 -13.29 -3.41 -15.77
CA ASP A 523 -12.13 -2.84 -15.09
C ASP A 523 -12.55 -1.87 -13.98
N CYS A 524 -13.58 -1.04 -14.22
CA CYS A 524 -14.14 -0.18 -13.18
C CYS A 524 -14.85 -0.96 -12.08
N LYS A 525 -15.56 -2.04 -12.40
CA LYS A 525 -16.17 -2.92 -11.40
C LYS A 525 -15.13 -3.60 -10.50
N GLU A 526 -13.94 -3.90 -11.05
CA GLU A 526 -12.77 -4.40 -10.31
C GLU A 526 -11.98 -3.30 -9.59
N ASN A 527 -12.48 -2.05 -9.58
CA ASN A 527 -11.85 -0.91 -8.94
C ASN A 527 -10.46 -0.54 -9.51
N LYS A 528 -10.22 -0.80 -10.80
CA LYS A 528 -8.97 -0.39 -11.46
C LYS A 528 -8.91 1.12 -11.68
N SER A 529 -7.70 1.65 -11.84
CA SER A 529 -7.47 3.05 -12.16
C SER A 529 -8.07 3.42 -13.53
N ILE A 530 -8.56 4.65 -13.67
CA ILE A 530 -9.03 5.15 -14.96
C ILE A 530 -7.88 5.24 -15.98
N TYR A 531 -6.64 5.44 -15.53
CA TYR A 531 -5.46 5.53 -16.39
C TYR A 531 -5.22 4.22 -17.14
N ALA A 532 -5.15 3.09 -16.43
CA ALA A 532 -4.99 1.78 -17.03
C ALA A 532 -6.24 1.36 -17.83
N THR A 533 -7.43 1.61 -17.28
CA THR A 533 -8.71 1.23 -17.90
C THR A 533 -8.92 1.89 -19.26
N LEU A 534 -8.63 3.19 -19.38
CA LEU A 534 -8.78 3.95 -20.63
C LEU A 534 -7.50 3.97 -21.47
N LYS A 535 -6.43 3.27 -21.06
CA LYS A 535 -5.13 3.25 -21.74
C LYS A 535 -4.57 4.65 -21.99
N LEU A 536 -4.62 5.50 -20.96
CA LEU A 536 -4.23 6.91 -21.06
C LEU A 536 -2.74 7.10 -21.39
N GLU A 537 -1.92 6.05 -21.34
CA GLU A 537 -0.53 6.08 -21.83
C GLU A 537 -0.41 6.52 -23.30
N HIS A 538 -1.45 6.34 -24.11
CA HIS A 538 -1.49 6.82 -25.50
C HIS A 538 -1.70 8.34 -25.62
N ALA A 539 -2.27 8.99 -24.60
CA ALA A 539 -2.35 10.46 -24.54
C ALA A 539 -1.19 11.07 -23.75
N TYR A 540 -0.81 10.43 -22.64
CA TYR A 540 0.19 10.92 -21.71
C TYR A 540 0.96 9.75 -21.10
N ASN A 541 2.11 9.39 -21.69
CA ASN A 541 2.92 8.28 -21.21
C ASN A 541 3.66 8.65 -19.92
N ILE A 542 3.12 8.23 -18.77
CA ILE A 542 3.75 8.48 -17.46
C ILE A 542 5.14 7.86 -17.36
N THR A 543 5.40 6.72 -18.03
CA THR A 543 6.70 6.04 -17.98
C THR A 543 7.81 6.90 -18.56
N ASP A 544 7.53 7.63 -19.65
CA ASP A 544 8.49 8.55 -20.26
C ASP A 544 8.70 9.79 -19.38
N GLN A 545 7.66 10.23 -18.66
CA GLN A 545 7.71 11.40 -17.79
C GLN A 545 8.41 11.14 -16.47
N VAL A 546 8.41 9.90 -15.97
CA VAL A 546 9.10 9.49 -14.73
C VAL A 546 10.41 8.76 -14.99
N ASN A 547 10.94 8.83 -16.22
CA ASN A 547 12.23 8.24 -16.53
C ASN A 547 13.36 8.97 -15.80
N ILE A 548 14.04 8.27 -14.89
CA ILE A 548 15.11 8.81 -14.05
C ILE A 548 16.23 9.47 -14.86
N THR A 549 16.58 8.92 -16.03
CA THR A 549 17.70 9.43 -16.85
C THR A 549 17.46 10.86 -17.36
N LYS A 550 16.20 11.29 -17.45
CA LYS A 550 15.81 12.65 -17.88
C LYS A 550 16.13 13.70 -16.82
N TYR A 551 16.21 13.31 -15.55
CA TYR A 551 16.33 14.21 -14.40
C TYR A 551 17.67 14.10 -13.69
N THR A 552 18.35 12.95 -13.78
CA THR A 552 19.56 12.67 -12.99
C THR A 552 20.87 12.82 -13.75
N GLY A 553 20.84 13.16 -15.05
CA GLY A 553 22.05 13.40 -15.85
C GLY A 553 22.94 14.49 -15.27
N ASP A 554 22.34 15.62 -14.89
CA ASP A 554 23.06 16.75 -14.27
C ASP A 554 23.63 16.38 -12.90
N ILE A 555 22.88 15.61 -12.11
CA ILE A 555 23.34 15.10 -10.80
C ILE A 555 24.55 14.17 -11.00
N TYR A 556 24.46 13.21 -11.92
CA TYR A 556 25.54 12.27 -12.19
C TYR A 556 26.81 12.99 -12.68
N SER A 557 26.66 13.89 -13.66
CA SER A 557 27.76 14.68 -14.21
C SER A 557 28.45 15.57 -13.16
N SER A 558 27.68 16.14 -12.22
CA SER A 558 28.21 16.98 -11.13
C SER A 558 29.14 16.19 -10.20
N PHE A 559 28.87 14.89 -9.99
CA PHE A 559 29.71 14.02 -9.18
C PHE A 559 30.83 13.31 -9.96
N GLU A 560 30.65 13.03 -11.26
CA GLU A 560 31.73 12.47 -12.11
C GLU A 560 32.84 13.49 -12.38
N ASN A 561 32.48 14.75 -12.63
CA ASN A 561 33.44 15.84 -12.86
C ASN A 561 34.24 16.22 -11.61
N MET A 562 33.89 15.66 -10.44
CA MET A 562 34.61 15.87 -9.19
C MET A 562 35.97 15.17 -9.23
N ASN A 563 37.04 15.91 -9.48
CA ASN A 563 38.39 15.38 -9.39
C ASN A 563 39.03 15.76 -8.05
N ILE A 564 38.73 14.99 -7.00
CA ILE A 564 39.39 15.16 -5.68
C ILE A 564 40.84 14.68 -5.84
N SER A 565 41.70 15.57 -6.30
CA SER A 565 43.12 15.27 -6.43
C SER A 565 43.75 15.55 -5.07
N ILE A 566 44.02 14.48 -4.32
CA ILE A 566 44.89 14.54 -3.14
C ILE A 566 46.34 14.67 -3.65
N LYS A 567 46.64 15.80 -4.28
CA LYS A 567 47.97 16.12 -4.81
C LYS A 567 48.90 16.49 -3.65
N ASN A 568 50.18 16.23 -3.87
CA ASN A 568 51.28 16.47 -2.93
C ASN A 568 51.20 15.61 -1.67
N VAL A 569 51.00 14.30 -1.82
CA VAL A 569 51.24 13.34 -0.74
C VAL A 569 52.68 13.55 -0.26
N MET A 570 52.83 13.95 1.00
CA MET A 570 54.13 14.12 1.61
C MET A 570 54.87 12.78 1.56
N LYS A 571 55.86 12.68 0.67
CA LYS A 571 56.79 11.57 0.68
C LYS A 571 57.83 11.86 1.75
N VAL A 572 58.06 10.93 2.66
CA VAL A 572 59.33 10.94 3.42
C VAL A 572 60.44 11.03 2.38
N ASP A 573 61.35 11.97 2.53
CA ASP A 573 62.43 12.19 1.57
C ASP A 573 63.45 11.05 1.66
N GLU A 574 64.28 10.93 0.62
CA GLU A 574 65.28 9.86 0.59
C GLU A 574 66.35 10.05 1.67
N GLU A 575 66.52 11.28 2.16
CA GLU A 575 67.38 11.63 3.29
C GLU A 575 66.84 11.09 4.61
N GLY A 576 65.57 11.36 4.96
CA GLY A 576 64.92 10.78 6.14
C GLY A 576 64.91 9.24 6.12
N ARG A 577 64.67 8.63 4.94
CA ARG A 577 64.75 7.17 4.76
C ARG A 577 66.18 6.63 4.91
N ARG A 578 67.19 7.34 4.41
CA ARG A 578 68.60 6.98 4.61
C ARG A 578 68.99 7.10 6.06
N ASN A 579 68.49 8.09 6.79
CA ASN A 579 68.84 8.33 8.19
C ASN A 579 68.21 7.28 9.13
N LEU A 580 66.97 6.85 8.86
CA LEU A 580 66.36 5.71 9.57
C LEU A 580 67.12 4.40 9.31
N ARG A 581 67.55 4.17 8.06
CA ARG A 581 68.42 3.03 7.72
C ARG A 581 69.81 3.14 8.36
N ALA A 582 70.37 4.34 8.41
CA ALA A 582 71.67 4.62 9.03
C ALA A 582 71.64 4.37 10.54
N PHE A 583 70.56 4.77 11.23
CA PHE A 583 70.35 4.47 12.66
C PHE A 583 70.30 2.97 12.93
N HIS A 584 69.64 2.20 12.05
CA HIS A 584 69.59 0.75 12.14
C HIS A 584 70.98 0.12 11.95
N SER A 585 71.81 0.65 11.05
CA SER A 585 73.16 0.14 10.79
C SER A 585 74.20 0.50 11.85
N LEU A 586 73.87 1.29 12.88
CA LEU A 586 74.80 1.65 13.95
C LEU A 586 75.09 0.50 14.94
N GLU A 587 74.30 -0.59 14.89
CA GLU A 587 74.48 -1.83 15.69
C GLU A 587 74.83 -1.62 17.18
N LEU A 588 74.32 -0.53 17.79
CA LEU A 588 74.60 -0.16 19.18
C LEU A 588 74.08 -1.21 20.19
N ASP A 589 73.14 -2.04 19.77
CA ASP A 589 72.62 -3.19 20.49
C ASP A 589 73.62 -4.38 20.56
N LYS A 590 74.70 -4.35 19.78
CA LYS A 590 75.76 -5.38 19.76
C LYS A 590 77.02 -5.01 20.53
N VAL A 591 77.07 -3.82 21.15
CA VAL A 591 78.20 -3.41 21.99
C VAL A 591 78.25 -4.29 23.24
N ASP A 592 79.43 -4.83 23.59
CA ASP A 592 79.62 -5.67 24.77
C ASP A 592 79.70 -4.82 26.05
N TYR A 593 78.55 -4.27 26.43
CA TYR A 593 78.39 -3.47 27.65
C TYR A 593 78.76 -4.28 28.90
N ALA A 594 78.60 -5.60 28.87
CA ALA A 594 78.93 -6.47 29.99
C ALA A 594 80.44 -6.51 30.27
N ALA A 595 81.27 -6.59 29.22
CA ALA A 595 82.72 -6.55 29.35
C ALA A 595 83.24 -5.22 29.94
N ILE A 596 82.66 -4.09 29.50
CA ILE A 596 83.06 -2.75 29.98
C ILE A 596 82.64 -2.55 31.44
N MET A 597 81.41 -2.94 31.78
CA MET A 597 80.92 -2.88 33.16
C MET A 597 81.75 -3.77 34.10
N ALA A 598 82.18 -4.95 33.65
CA ALA A 598 83.03 -5.85 34.43
C ALA A 598 84.39 -5.23 34.78
N GLU A 599 85.03 -4.50 33.86
CA GLU A 599 86.33 -3.86 34.15
C GLU A 599 86.22 -2.65 35.07
N THR A 600 85.14 -1.89 34.97
CA THR A 600 84.91 -0.74 35.85
C THR A 600 84.56 -1.13 37.30
N ALA A 601 84.20 -2.39 37.55
CA ALA A 601 83.85 -2.87 38.88
C ALA A 601 85.07 -3.29 39.74
N LYS A 602 86.30 -3.28 39.18
CA LYS A 602 87.52 -3.69 39.89
C LYS A 602 88.03 -2.60 40.84
N PRO A 603 88.51 -2.93 42.06
CA PRO A 603 89.05 -1.93 42.98
C PRO A 603 90.35 -1.27 42.43
N PRO A 604 90.52 0.05 42.58
CA PRO A 604 91.60 0.83 41.98
C PRO A 604 93.01 0.56 42.56
N THR A 605 93.12 0.00 43.78
CA THR A 605 94.40 -0.38 44.38
C THR A 605 94.35 -1.81 44.92
N GLN A 606 95.45 -2.56 44.79
CA GLN A 606 95.55 -3.94 45.31
C GLN A 606 95.62 -4.03 46.84
N VAL A 607 95.99 -2.94 47.53
CA VAL A 607 96.14 -2.87 48.99
C VAL A 607 95.47 -1.60 49.53
N ASN A 608 94.86 -1.67 50.72
CA ASN A 608 94.26 -0.51 51.38
C ASN A 608 95.36 0.41 51.94
N LEU A 609 95.54 1.58 51.31
CA LEU A 609 96.59 2.53 51.63
C LEU A 609 96.43 3.15 53.03
N LEU A 610 95.21 3.32 53.55
CA LEU A 610 94.97 3.82 54.92
C LEU A 610 95.46 2.81 55.96
N THR A 611 95.10 1.54 55.81
CA THR A 611 95.53 0.47 56.73
C THR A 611 97.06 0.29 56.71
N PHE A 612 97.68 0.49 55.55
CA PHE A 612 99.14 0.46 55.43
C PHE A 612 99.80 1.67 56.11
N ALA A 613 99.23 2.87 55.95
CA ALA A 613 99.69 4.09 56.60
C ALA A 613 99.59 4.00 58.14
N ASP A 614 98.48 3.49 58.67
CA ASP A 614 98.27 3.29 60.12
C ASP A 614 99.32 2.35 60.72
N ASN A 615 99.63 1.26 60.01
CA ASN A 615 100.69 0.33 60.40
C ASN A 615 102.08 0.97 60.38
N LEU A 616 102.35 1.85 59.42
CA LEU A 616 103.60 2.62 59.36
C LEU A 616 103.74 3.57 60.56
N ASP A 617 102.65 4.26 60.94
CA ASP A 617 102.57 5.18 62.08
C ASP A 617 102.79 4.45 63.42
N ALA A 618 102.15 3.29 63.59
CA ALA A 618 102.29 2.46 64.77
C ALA A 618 103.75 1.98 64.94
N LYS A 619 104.40 1.57 63.84
CA LYS A 619 105.81 1.18 63.84
C LYS A 619 106.74 2.37 64.10
N ALA A 620 106.45 3.54 63.53
CA ALA A 620 107.21 4.76 63.77
C ALA A 620 107.16 5.19 65.25
N SER A 621 106.01 4.99 65.91
CA SER A 621 105.79 5.42 67.30
C SER A 621 106.73 4.76 68.32
N ASN A 622 107.17 3.52 68.06
CA ASN A 622 108.08 2.76 68.91
C ASN A 622 109.57 3.13 68.75
N LEU A 623 109.90 4.02 67.80
CA LEU A 623 111.28 4.46 67.57
C LEU A 623 111.68 5.59 68.53
N THR A 624 112.97 5.64 68.88
CA THR A 624 113.55 6.77 69.63
C THR A 624 113.47 8.06 68.80
N PRO A 625 113.37 9.24 69.44
CA PRO A 625 113.26 10.51 68.72
C PRO A 625 114.45 10.71 67.76
N GLY A 626 114.15 10.91 66.47
CA GLY A 626 115.15 11.05 65.41
C GLY A 626 114.53 11.08 64.01
N ASN A 627 115.35 11.30 62.99
CA ASN A 627 114.90 11.57 61.62
C ASN A 627 114.07 10.43 60.99
N LEU A 628 114.36 9.17 61.33
CA LEU A 628 113.65 8.00 60.79
C LEU A 628 112.18 7.94 61.26
N LYS A 629 111.92 8.23 62.54
CA LYS A 629 110.57 8.29 63.11
C LYS A 629 109.71 9.34 62.40
N ASN A 630 110.28 10.53 62.21
CA ASN A 630 109.59 11.64 61.56
C ASN A 630 109.35 11.36 60.06
N SER A 631 110.30 10.73 59.37
CA SER A 631 110.12 10.32 57.96
C SER A 631 109.03 9.27 57.79
N LEU A 632 108.98 8.23 58.63
CA LEU A 632 107.94 7.21 58.53
C LEU A 632 106.54 7.79 58.80
N ARG A 633 106.43 8.72 59.76
CA ARG A 633 105.19 9.48 60.01
C ARG A 633 104.78 10.32 58.81
N SER A 634 105.73 11.02 58.19
CA SER A 634 105.48 11.82 56.99
C SER A 634 105.04 10.96 55.78
N HIS A 635 105.58 9.75 55.62
CA HIS A 635 105.14 8.83 54.56
C HIS A 635 103.74 8.25 54.84
N ALA A 636 103.41 7.94 56.09
CA ALA A 636 102.05 7.54 56.48
C ALA A 636 101.03 8.66 56.16
N GLU A 637 101.32 9.91 56.52
CA GLU A 637 100.47 11.06 56.17
C GLU A 637 100.36 11.28 54.66
N THR A 638 101.42 11.01 53.89
CA THR A 638 101.39 11.12 52.43
C THR A 638 100.52 10.04 51.81
N LEU A 639 100.58 8.79 52.31
CA LEU A 639 99.73 7.70 51.85
C LEU A 639 98.24 7.95 52.15
N ARG A 640 97.91 8.52 53.31
CA ARG A 640 96.51 8.93 53.62
C ARG A 640 96.04 10.01 52.64
N ARG A 641 96.88 11.02 52.35
CA ARG A 641 96.57 12.04 51.33
C ARG A 641 96.37 11.46 49.93
N ILE A 642 97.17 10.47 49.52
CA ILE A 642 97.01 9.79 48.22
C ILE A 642 95.67 9.03 48.18
N HIS A 643 95.29 8.36 49.27
CA HIS A 643 94.00 7.67 49.34
C HIS A 643 92.82 8.64 49.24
N ASP A 644 92.81 9.68 50.09
CA ASP A 644 91.69 10.62 50.20
C ASP A 644 91.50 11.47 48.95
N VAL A 645 92.59 11.82 48.25
CA VAL A 645 92.54 12.70 47.07
C VAL A 645 92.44 11.91 45.76
N GLN A 646 93.22 10.83 45.58
CA GLN A 646 93.36 10.19 44.27
C GLN A 646 92.54 8.90 44.15
N VAL A 647 92.52 8.04 45.17
CA VAL A 647 91.85 6.73 45.10
C VAL A 647 90.33 6.87 45.18
N VAL A 648 89.83 7.73 46.06
CA VAL A 648 88.38 8.02 46.17
C VAL A 648 87.84 8.65 44.87
N LEU A 649 88.61 9.56 44.26
CA LEU A 649 88.25 10.17 42.98
C LEU A 649 88.18 9.14 41.86
N LEU A 650 89.16 8.23 41.77
CA LEU A 650 89.19 7.17 40.75
C LEU A 650 88.02 6.18 40.91
N GLN A 651 87.67 5.82 42.14
CA GLN A 651 86.51 4.98 42.45
C GLN A 651 85.19 5.61 41.98
N ARG A 652 85.04 6.94 42.16
CA ARG A 652 83.85 7.69 41.75
C ARG A 652 83.72 7.82 40.23
N LEU A 653 84.85 7.92 39.52
CA LEU A 653 84.88 7.96 38.05
C LEU A 653 84.49 6.59 37.46
N LEU A 654 85.03 5.50 37.99
CA LEU A 654 84.70 4.15 37.51
C LEU A 654 83.22 3.79 37.73
N SER A 655 82.64 4.19 38.87
CA SER A 655 81.21 3.98 39.13
C SER A 655 80.30 4.83 38.24
N ALA A 656 80.71 6.05 37.89
CA ALA A 656 79.99 6.88 36.92
C ALA A 656 80.01 6.27 35.51
N VAL A 657 81.13 5.70 35.07
CA VAL A 657 81.22 4.98 33.79
C VAL A 657 80.31 3.75 33.79
N TYR A 658 80.30 2.97 34.87
CA TYR A 658 79.41 1.82 35.03
C TYR A 658 77.93 2.21 34.87
N GLN A 659 77.48 3.23 35.60
CA GLN A 659 76.09 3.71 35.55
C GLN A 659 75.71 4.21 34.14
N CYS A 660 76.61 4.95 33.48
CA CYS A 660 76.38 5.45 32.14
C CYS A 660 76.25 4.31 31.11
N MET A 661 77.09 3.27 31.21
CA MET A 661 77.03 2.09 30.34
C MET A 661 75.76 1.28 30.57
N GLN A 662 75.30 1.14 31.83
CA GLN A 662 74.06 0.46 32.17
C GLN A 662 72.82 1.18 31.59
N GLU A 663 72.75 2.50 31.70
CA GLU A 663 71.69 3.29 31.07
C GLU A 663 71.71 3.18 29.54
N LEU A 664 72.92 3.21 28.96
CA LEU A 664 73.08 3.11 27.52
C LEU A 664 72.63 1.74 27.00
N GLN A 665 72.96 0.65 27.71
CA GLN A 665 72.47 -0.69 27.40
C GLN A 665 70.93 -0.76 27.43
N GLN A 666 70.29 -0.25 28.49
CA GLN A 666 68.82 -0.24 28.57
C GLN A 666 68.17 0.53 27.41
N LYS A 667 68.76 1.65 26.98
CA LYS A 667 68.23 2.48 25.90
C LYS A 667 68.48 1.90 24.50
N THR A 668 69.56 1.13 24.31
CA THR A 668 69.97 0.58 23.00
C THR A 668 69.44 -0.84 22.74
N THR A 669 69.15 -1.64 23.77
CA THR A 669 68.65 -3.02 23.60
C THR A 669 67.34 -3.04 22.79
N GLY A 670 67.29 -3.82 21.71
CA GLY A 670 66.11 -3.91 20.83
C GLY A 670 65.82 -2.64 20.01
N LEU A 671 66.76 -1.71 19.91
CA LEU A 671 66.61 -0.50 19.08
C LEU A 671 66.57 -0.82 17.58
N GLY A 672 67.39 -1.77 17.11
CA GLY A 672 67.41 -2.20 15.70
C GLY A 672 66.04 -2.67 15.21
N VAL A 673 65.41 -3.59 15.93
CA VAL A 673 64.06 -4.10 15.62
C VAL A 673 63.01 -2.99 15.61
N ARG A 674 63.06 -2.08 16.58
CA ARG A 674 62.15 -0.92 16.63
C ARG A 674 62.32 -0.01 15.42
N MET A 675 63.55 0.24 14.98
CA MET A 675 63.84 1.07 13.80
C MET A 675 63.38 0.40 12.50
N GLN A 676 63.54 -0.91 12.38
CA GLN A 676 63.05 -1.68 11.23
C GLN A 676 61.52 -1.66 11.13
N ASN A 677 60.82 -1.78 12.26
CA ASN A 677 59.37 -1.66 12.32
C ASN A 677 58.90 -0.25 11.91
N ILE A 678 59.58 0.81 12.37
CA ILE A 678 59.28 2.18 11.96
C ILE A 678 59.42 2.35 10.44
N LEU A 679 60.50 1.81 9.85
CA LEU A 679 60.70 1.90 8.39
C LEU A 679 59.63 1.13 7.61
N PHE A 680 59.21 -0.04 8.09
CA PHE A 680 58.11 -0.81 7.53
C PHE A 680 56.80 -0.01 7.56
N PHE A 681 56.41 0.52 8.73
CA PHE A 681 55.19 1.31 8.89
C PHE A 681 55.20 2.59 8.06
N VAL A 682 56.34 3.25 7.92
CA VAL A 682 56.47 4.44 7.05
C VAL A 682 56.21 4.10 5.58
N ASN A 683 56.78 3.00 5.09
CA ASN A 683 56.56 2.56 3.70
C ASN A 683 55.11 2.15 3.45
N ASP A 684 54.53 1.39 4.38
CA ASP A 684 53.15 0.91 4.28
C ASP A 684 52.14 2.08 4.33
N THR A 685 52.32 2.99 5.29
CA THR A 685 51.52 4.22 5.40
C THR A 685 51.63 5.06 4.13
N GLN A 686 52.82 5.17 3.53
CA GLN A 686 52.98 5.96 2.31
C GLN A 686 52.33 5.31 1.09
N ASN A 687 52.31 3.98 0.99
CA ASN A 687 51.56 3.25 -0.04
C ASN A 687 50.04 3.44 0.13
N PHE A 688 49.54 3.36 1.37
CA PHE A 688 48.15 3.62 1.70
C PHE A 688 47.73 5.04 1.30
N VAL A 689 48.53 6.05 1.68
CA VAL A 689 48.24 7.46 1.39
C VAL A 689 48.33 7.78 -0.11
N THR A 690 49.28 7.17 -0.83
CA THR A 690 49.52 7.47 -2.25
C THR A 690 48.49 6.82 -3.18
N ASN A 691 48.08 5.57 -2.92
CA ASN A 691 47.28 4.80 -3.86
C ASN A 691 45.86 4.48 -3.35
N LEU A 692 45.67 4.26 -2.05
CA LEU A 692 44.41 3.74 -1.52
C LEU A 692 43.41 4.84 -1.17
N ILE A 693 43.86 6.01 -0.68
CA ILE A 693 42.93 7.10 -0.31
C ILE A 693 42.13 7.58 -1.52
N THR A 694 42.75 7.74 -2.69
CA THR A 694 42.04 8.14 -3.92
C THR A 694 41.00 7.09 -4.31
N ALA A 695 41.32 5.79 -4.21
CA ALA A 695 40.37 4.71 -4.48
C ALA A 695 39.19 4.71 -3.49
N VAL A 696 39.46 4.86 -2.19
CA VAL A 696 38.43 4.93 -1.14
C VAL A 696 37.50 6.12 -1.33
N VAL A 697 38.05 7.30 -1.67
CA VAL A 697 37.25 8.50 -1.95
C VAL A 697 36.37 8.30 -3.19
N HIS A 698 36.87 7.65 -4.24
CA HIS A 698 36.07 7.31 -5.42
C HIS A 698 34.95 6.31 -5.11
N GLU A 699 35.23 5.27 -4.31
CA GLU A 699 34.25 4.26 -3.93
C GLU A 699 33.14 4.84 -3.04
N GLU A 700 33.51 5.58 -1.99
CA GLU A 700 32.55 6.21 -1.08
C GLU A 700 31.71 7.28 -1.79
N ARG A 701 32.30 8.04 -2.73
CA ARG A 701 31.54 8.94 -3.60
C ARG A 701 30.52 8.18 -4.42
N ARG A 702 30.89 7.05 -5.05
CA ARG A 702 29.96 6.26 -5.86
C ARG A 702 28.81 5.71 -5.02
N LYS A 703 29.09 5.19 -3.82
CA LYS A 703 28.05 4.75 -2.88
C LYS A 703 27.11 5.90 -2.51
N TYR A 704 27.66 7.06 -2.18
CA TYR A 704 26.89 8.25 -1.82
C TYR A 704 25.94 8.71 -2.93
N VAL A 705 26.44 8.80 -4.17
CA VAL A 705 25.62 9.14 -5.35
C VAL A 705 24.52 8.11 -5.57
N THR A 706 24.84 6.83 -5.45
CA THR A 706 23.87 5.74 -5.61
C THR A 706 22.75 5.84 -4.58
N THR A 707 23.07 6.14 -3.32
CA THR A 707 22.06 6.35 -2.27
C THR A 707 21.14 7.53 -2.58
N ILE A 708 21.70 8.68 -3.00
CA ILE A 708 20.89 9.85 -3.38
C ILE A 708 19.95 9.53 -4.55
N LEU A 709 20.47 8.88 -5.59
CA LEU A 709 19.68 8.50 -6.76
C LEU A 709 18.60 7.47 -6.40
N SER A 710 18.87 6.57 -5.45
CA SER A 710 17.91 5.55 -5.02
C SER A 710 16.65 6.14 -4.37
N TYR A 711 16.76 7.25 -3.62
CA TYR A 711 15.57 7.94 -3.08
C TYR A 711 14.71 8.52 -4.19
N PHE A 712 15.36 9.06 -5.22
CA PHE A 712 14.70 9.59 -6.40
C PHE A 712 14.00 8.50 -7.19
N GLU A 713 14.67 7.38 -7.39
CA GLU A 713 14.14 6.21 -8.08
C GLU A 713 12.93 5.64 -7.34
N GLN A 714 12.99 5.51 -6.01
CA GLN A 714 11.85 5.08 -5.19
C GLN A 714 10.64 6.00 -5.37
N TYR A 715 10.84 7.32 -5.36
CA TYR A 715 9.77 8.28 -5.60
C TYR A 715 9.18 8.13 -7.02
N LEU A 716 10.01 8.09 -8.06
CA LEU A 716 9.55 7.97 -9.44
C LEU A 716 8.82 6.64 -9.71
N GLN A 717 9.29 5.53 -9.12
CA GLN A 717 8.60 4.24 -9.18
C GLN A 717 7.26 4.29 -8.45
N TRP A 718 7.20 4.94 -7.28
CA TRP A 718 5.95 5.17 -6.58
C TRP A 718 4.98 6.03 -7.38
N VAL A 719 5.44 7.12 -8.02
CA VAL A 719 4.61 7.96 -8.91
C VAL A 719 4.06 7.11 -10.05
N LYS A 720 4.92 6.34 -10.73
CA LYS A 720 4.52 5.45 -11.83
C LYS A 720 3.41 4.51 -11.38
N HIS A 721 3.65 3.74 -10.30
CA HIS A 721 2.69 2.78 -9.79
C HIS A 721 1.38 3.44 -9.33
N SER A 722 1.48 4.60 -8.67
CA SER A 722 0.32 5.32 -8.17
C SER A 722 -0.58 5.83 -9.30
N VAL A 723 0.00 6.42 -10.34
CA VAL A 723 -0.75 6.90 -11.50
C VAL A 723 -1.34 5.75 -12.30
N THR A 724 -0.61 4.63 -12.46
CA THR A 724 -1.10 3.50 -13.25
C THR A 724 -2.10 2.62 -12.51
N GLU A 725 -1.99 2.46 -11.19
CA GLU A 725 -2.76 1.44 -10.45
C GLU A 725 -3.69 2.02 -9.36
N GLN A 726 -3.38 3.18 -8.76
CA GLN A 726 -4.04 3.61 -7.51
C GLN A 726 -4.93 4.86 -7.64
N ILE A 727 -4.52 5.85 -8.44
CA ILE A 727 -5.26 7.11 -8.58
C ILE A 727 -6.51 6.92 -9.44
N ALA A 728 -7.57 7.66 -9.09
CA ALA A 728 -8.80 7.73 -9.87
C ALA A 728 -9.36 6.32 -10.21
N ALA A 729 -9.45 5.47 -9.20
CA ALA A 729 -10.14 4.19 -9.30
C ALA A 729 -11.60 4.41 -9.76
N CYS A 730 -11.99 3.80 -10.87
CA CYS A 730 -13.22 4.18 -11.59
C CYS A 730 -14.48 3.43 -11.13
N LYS A 731 -14.43 2.77 -9.98
CA LYS A 731 -15.57 2.07 -9.36
C LYS A 731 -16.85 2.90 -9.27
N PRO A 732 -16.83 4.19 -8.87
CA PRO A 732 -18.05 5.01 -8.83
C PRO A 732 -18.80 5.08 -10.17
N VAL A 733 -18.08 4.99 -11.30
CA VAL A 733 -18.69 4.99 -12.63
C VAL A 733 -19.48 3.71 -12.88
N ALA A 734 -18.90 2.55 -12.54
CA ALA A 734 -19.59 1.26 -12.64
C ALA A 734 -20.77 1.18 -11.66
N THR A 735 -20.60 1.66 -10.42
CA THR A 735 -21.67 1.71 -9.42
C THR A 735 -22.84 2.59 -9.86
N ALA A 736 -22.58 3.74 -10.49
CA ALA A 736 -23.63 4.60 -11.03
C ALA A 736 -24.41 3.93 -12.17
N LEU A 737 -23.73 3.21 -13.06
CA LEU A 737 -24.38 2.44 -14.13
C LEU A 737 -25.23 1.30 -13.56
N ASP A 738 -24.69 0.52 -12.63
CA ASP A 738 -25.40 -0.58 -11.96
C ASP A 738 -26.62 -0.06 -11.18
N SER A 739 -26.50 1.11 -10.55
CA SER A 739 -27.61 1.76 -9.85
C SER A 739 -28.77 2.12 -10.78
N VAL A 740 -28.48 2.62 -11.98
CA VAL A 740 -29.53 3.03 -12.93
C VAL A 740 -30.17 1.80 -13.60
N VAL A 741 -29.37 0.86 -14.09
CA VAL A 741 -29.89 -0.25 -14.90
C VAL A 741 -30.28 -1.42 -14.01
N ASN A 742 -29.37 -1.95 -13.20
CA ASN A 742 -29.63 -3.17 -12.44
C ASN A 742 -30.54 -2.90 -11.23
N ILE A 743 -30.27 -1.85 -10.45
CA ILE A 743 -31.03 -1.56 -9.24
C ILE A 743 -32.37 -0.88 -9.58
N PHE A 744 -32.33 0.27 -10.23
CA PHE A 744 -33.55 1.05 -10.49
C PHE A 744 -34.43 0.43 -11.59
N LEU A 745 -33.92 0.30 -12.81
CA LEU A 745 -34.74 -0.19 -13.92
C LEU A 745 -35.14 -1.65 -13.68
N CYS A 746 -34.19 -2.56 -13.54
CA CYS A 746 -34.48 -3.98 -13.46
C CYS A 746 -35.12 -4.35 -12.12
N GLY A 747 -34.48 -4.02 -11.00
CA GLY A 747 -34.97 -4.38 -9.67
C GLY A 747 -36.20 -3.62 -9.19
N TYR A 748 -36.25 -2.28 -9.33
CA TYR A 748 -37.37 -1.49 -8.77
C TYR A 748 -38.57 -1.39 -9.70
N VAL A 749 -38.40 -1.55 -11.02
CA VAL A 749 -39.46 -1.33 -12.02
C VAL A 749 -39.85 -2.62 -12.75
N ILE A 750 -38.89 -3.31 -13.38
CA ILE A 750 -39.19 -4.43 -14.27
C ILE A 750 -39.57 -5.70 -13.50
N ASP A 751 -38.84 -6.09 -12.46
CA ASP A 751 -39.16 -7.28 -11.65
C ASP A 751 -40.57 -7.19 -11.02
N PRO A 752 -40.97 -6.07 -10.39
CA PRO A 752 -42.32 -5.94 -9.87
C PRO A 752 -43.38 -5.85 -10.96
N LEU A 753 -43.11 -5.15 -12.08
CA LEU A 753 -44.04 -5.13 -13.22
C LEU A 753 -44.30 -6.55 -13.74
N ASN A 754 -43.23 -7.35 -13.82
CA ASN A 754 -43.29 -8.74 -14.26
C ASN A 754 -44.06 -9.62 -13.29
N LEU A 755 -43.83 -9.48 -11.99
CA LEU A 755 -44.61 -10.17 -10.96
C LEU A 755 -46.09 -9.77 -10.98
N PHE A 756 -46.38 -8.50 -11.23
CA PHE A 756 -47.73 -7.96 -11.25
C PHE A 756 -48.57 -8.57 -12.38
N TRP A 757 -48.10 -8.51 -13.63
CA TRP A 757 -48.87 -9.05 -14.76
C TRP A 757 -48.93 -10.59 -14.70
N PHE A 758 -47.90 -11.26 -14.17
CA PHE A 758 -47.90 -12.70 -14.00
C PHE A 758 -48.97 -13.14 -12.98
N GLY A 759 -49.05 -12.45 -11.84
CA GLY A 759 -50.05 -12.70 -10.80
C GLY A 759 -51.48 -12.45 -11.25
N ILE A 760 -51.75 -11.26 -11.77
CA ILE A 760 -53.09 -10.85 -12.24
C ILE A 760 -53.49 -11.63 -13.50
N GLY A 761 -52.56 -11.90 -14.41
CA GLY A 761 -52.80 -12.69 -15.62
C GLY A 761 -53.24 -14.10 -15.28
N LYS A 762 -52.52 -14.79 -14.38
CA LYS A 762 -52.93 -16.10 -13.86
C LYS A 762 -54.31 -16.06 -13.21
N ALA A 763 -54.57 -15.06 -12.35
CA ALA A 763 -55.86 -14.91 -11.70
C ALA A 763 -57.00 -14.71 -12.72
N THR A 764 -56.78 -13.88 -13.74
CA THR A 764 -57.75 -13.58 -14.79
C THR A 764 -58.05 -14.79 -15.66
N VAL A 765 -57.04 -15.58 -16.04
CA VAL A 765 -57.25 -16.83 -16.80
C VAL A 765 -58.04 -17.86 -15.98
N LEU A 766 -57.76 -17.97 -14.68
CA LEU A 766 -58.47 -18.87 -13.76
C LEU A 766 -59.93 -18.49 -13.53
N LEU A 767 -60.35 -17.27 -13.88
CA LEU A 767 -61.77 -16.90 -13.84
C LEU A 767 -62.61 -17.65 -14.89
N LEU A 768 -62.03 -18.14 -15.99
CA LEU A 768 -62.75 -18.93 -16.99
C LEU A 768 -63.31 -20.24 -16.42
N PRO A 769 -62.50 -21.15 -15.85
CA PRO A 769 -63.03 -22.35 -15.21
C PRO A 769 -63.87 -22.01 -13.96
N ALA A 770 -63.52 -20.95 -13.20
CA ALA A 770 -64.33 -20.50 -12.07
C ALA A 770 -65.77 -20.16 -12.50
N LEU A 771 -65.93 -19.44 -13.61
CA LEU A 771 -67.21 -19.06 -14.17
C LEU A 771 -68.04 -20.29 -14.53
N ILE A 772 -67.45 -21.27 -15.22
CA ILE A 772 -68.14 -22.50 -15.62
C ILE A 772 -68.64 -23.25 -14.37
N PHE A 773 -67.78 -23.43 -13.37
CA PHE A 773 -68.17 -24.13 -12.14
C PHE A 773 -69.19 -23.33 -11.33
N ALA A 774 -69.07 -22.01 -11.23
CA ALA A 774 -70.02 -21.15 -10.54
C ALA A 774 -71.42 -21.22 -11.16
N VAL A 775 -71.54 -21.16 -12.50
CA VAL A 775 -72.84 -21.30 -13.19
C VAL A 775 -73.47 -22.67 -12.93
N LYS A 776 -72.67 -23.75 -13.00
CA LYS A 776 -73.17 -25.11 -12.75
C LYS A 776 -73.55 -25.32 -11.28
N LEU A 777 -72.77 -24.75 -10.36
CA LEU A 777 -72.97 -24.88 -8.93
C LEU A 777 -74.15 -24.03 -8.43
N ALA A 778 -74.36 -22.84 -8.99
CA ALA A 778 -75.48 -21.97 -8.65
C ALA A 778 -76.84 -22.66 -8.81
N LYS A 779 -76.97 -23.58 -9.79
CA LYS A 779 -78.18 -24.40 -9.94
C LYS A 779 -78.46 -25.32 -8.75
N TYR A 780 -77.46 -25.72 -7.98
CA TYR A 780 -77.67 -26.54 -6.78
C TYR A 780 -77.98 -25.71 -5.52
N TYR A 781 -77.85 -24.39 -5.58
CA TYR A 781 -78.05 -23.53 -4.41
C TYR A 781 -79.26 -22.59 -4.53
N ARG A 782 -79.58 -22.11 -5.74
CA ARG A 782 -80.75 -21.24 -5.98
C ARG A 782 -82.07 -21.96 -5.79
N ARG A 783 -83.06 -21.32 -5.18
CA ARG A 783 -84.44 -21.82 -5.14
C ARG A 783 -84.98 -21.89 -6.57
N MET A 784 -85.55 -23.02 -6.95
CA MET A 784 -86.09 -23.25 -8.30
C MET A 784 -87.60 -22.98 -8.34
N ASP A 785 -88.12 -22.67 -9.51
CA ASP A 785 -89.55 -22.46 -9.74
C ASP A 785 -90.28 -23.80 -10.00
N SER A 786 -89.58 -24.81 -10.50
CA SER A 786 -90.10 -26.16 -10.72
C SER A 786 -89.01 -27.25 -10.64
N GLU A 787 -89.42 -28.50 -10.45
CA GLU A 787 -88.56 -29.69 -10.37
C GLU A 787 -89.23 -30.91 -11.02
N ASP A 788 -88.44 -31.91 -11.42
CA ASP A 788 -88.99 -33.18 -11.91
C ASP A 788 -89.74 -33.90 -10.78
N VAL A 789 -90.99 -34.32 -11.03
CA VAL A 789 -91.72 -35.27 -10.18
C VAL A 789 -91.52 -36.66 -10.77
N TYR A 790 -90.81 -37.54 -10.06
CA TYR A 790 -90.86 -38.97 -10.36
C TYR A 790 -91.85 -39.60 -9.39
N GLU A 791 -92.85 -40.30 -9.92
CA GLU A 791 -93.62 -41.23 -9.10
C GLU A 791 -92.63 -42.24 -8.53
N ASP A 792 -92.53 -42.28 -7.20
CA ASP A 792 -91.96 -43.43 -6.51
C ASP A 792 -92.70 -44.66 -7.03
N GLY A 793 -92.00 -45.47 -7.81
CA GLY A 793 -92.46 -46.77 -8.25
C GLY A 793 -92.71 -47.65 -7.02
N LYS A 794 -93.88 -47.49 -6.40
CA LYS A 794 -94.51 -48.48 -5.55
C LYS A 794 -94.75 -49.71 -6.41
N TYR A 795 -93.80 -50.63 -6.42
CA TYR A 795 -94.11 -52.04 -6.52
C TYR A 795 -93.68 -52.70 -5.22
N GLY A 796 -94.67 -52.90 -4.35
CA GLY A 796 -94.50 -53.66 -3.13
C GLY A 796 -94.12 -55.12 -3.42
N LYS A 797 -93.50 -55.74 -2.42
CA LYS A 797 -93.64 -57.16 -2.12
C LYS A 797 -93.45 -57.32 -0.61
N TRP A 798 -94.54 -57.78 0.00
CA TRP A 798 -94.79 -58.34 1.34
C TRP A 798 -93.67 -58.30 2.38
#